data_AF-A0A7C1I7I4-F1
#
_entry.id   AF-A0A7C1I7I4-F1
#
_cell.length_a   1.000
_cell.length_b   1.000
_cell.length_c   1.000
_cell.angle_alpha   90.00
_cell.angle_beta   90.00
_cell.angle_gamma   90.00
#
_symmetry.space_group_name_H-M   'P 1'
#
loop_
_entity.id
_entity.type
_entity.pdbx_description
1 polymer ?
#
loop_
_entity_poly.entity_id
_entity_poly.type
_entity_poly.pdbx_seq_one_letter_code
_entity_poly.pdbx_strand_id
1 'polypeptide(L)'
;MCLDKRYVEMGMEEKWWKRIEGSKKSVTVVVLGAALVCCCVTLLTASLSAGASAGGAPPLPIQQSPVSEPLRDLAASTRPSPTTALPLHEYGDVGSGVVINEFMATPLVGPDWIELYNPTASTVSLDQWTITDGAANAIDLTGKAIMAHGYLVLEFSNKLNNAGDIIYLHNPTTTVDSVTYGTWDDGNIADNAPAPEAGQSAGRYPDGWDTDNDSADFKIFTSPTPGAPNTIVPEIISTAPPSPVHDYADAARTFTVTVDQAANITWLLNGTVVQYMASVPAFTSCSYTSSSAITGYWNLTAIASNANGSVSYTWWWTVTEYHAVVSIDDAHANQGESTVSLITITNATNIGSIDLEFTYNHSVVVVTRASAGGFDETVTNLEGNAAGFVKIVAFQAENPGLNGTVVLVELELTAVGGAHASSPLTLSVKKMTDATPACTDLPCTVRNGTFSTNRPPVAHAGPDRTVLLNDTVNFNASSSYDPDGELIAFFWDFGDGSSATGMNMTHRYTENGIFVVNLTVTDNDGATGSDTCTITVNTPPVADAGPDSVCLVGEVVYLNGSGSYDPDGVLLTYQWNFGDGMTATGSVVTHGYADAGTYTVSLTVTDNLGSIAVATCTVTVFLNGDVNGNGQVEISDAMYLAKHLAEIAGFESVEEIVCDVNGNGQVEISDALYLARHLALISGFEELR
;
A
#
# COMPACT_ATOMS: atom_id res chain seq x y z
N MET A 1 -19.66 51.88 -5.78
CA MET A 1 -19.39 50.74 -4.88
C MET A 1 -19.03 49.52 -5.71
N CYS A 2 -18.53 48.46 -5.06
CA CYS A 2 -17.90 47.28 -5.67
C CYS A 2 -18.82 46.44 -6.58
N LEU A 3 -18.17 45.67 -7.47
CA LEU A 3 -18.45 44.31 -8.02
C LEU A 3 -19.92 43.82 -8.24
N ASP A 4 -20.22 42.89 -9.16
CA ASP A 4 -19.38 41.85 -9.75
C ASP A 4 -19.75 41.49 -11.21
N LYS A 5 -18.95 40.62 -11.85
CA LYS A 5 -19.05 40.15 -13.24
C LYS A 5 -20.14 39.09 -13.47
N ARG A 6 -20.48 38.85 -14.74
CA ARG A 6 -21.20 37.66 -15.22
C ARG A 6 -20.61 37.17 -16.55
N TYR A 7 -20.64 35.85 -16.75
CA TYR A 7 -20.82 35.09 -18.00
C TYR A 7 -20.35 35.65 -19.36
N VAL A 8 -19.51 34.87 -20.04
CA VAL A 8 -19.63 34.52 -21.48
C VAL A 8 -19.24 33.04 -21.65
N GLU A 9 -19.86 32.32 -22.60
CA GLU A 9 -19.62 30.91 -22.91
C GLU A 9 -18.88 30.71 -24.25
N MET A 10 -18.37 29.49 -24.46
CA MET A 10 -18.08 28.82 -25.75
C MET A 10 -17.03 29.41 -26.72
N GLY A 11 -16.17 28.53 -27.22
CA GLY A 11 -15.34 28.71 -28.42
C GLY A 11 -14.81 27.36 -28.91
N MET A 12 -15.21 26.93 -30.11
CA MET A 12 -14.73 25.71 -30.78
C MET A 12 -13.69 26.07 -31.85
N GLU A 13 -12.77 25.15 -32.18
CA GLU A 13 -12.59 24.75 -33.59
C GLU A 13 -11.93 23.37 -33.75
N GLU A 14 -12.07 22.78 -34.94
CA GLU A 14 -11.63 21.42 -35.33
C GLU A 14 -10.63 21.44 -36.52
N LYS A 15 -10.10 20.24 -36.84
CA LYS A 15 -9.32 19.79 -38.03
C LYS A 15 -7.81 19.65 -37.70
N TRP A 16 -7.02 18.76 -38.32
CA TRP A 16 -7.14 18.07 -39.62
C TRP A 16 -6.79 16.55 -39.54
N TRP A 17 -7.07 15.78 -40.60
CA TRP A 17 -6.73 14.34 -40.74
C TRP A 17 -6.07 14.00 -42.10
N LYS A 18 -4.94 13.28 -42.09
CA LYS A 18 -4.43 12.27 -43.08
C LYS A 18 -3.03 11.77 -42.63
N ARG A 19 -2.65 10.47 -42.60
CA ARG A 19 -2.44 9.45 -43.68
C ARG A 19 -1.32 9.81 -44.66
N ILE A 20 -0.32 8.99 -45.04
CA ILE A 20 0.29 7.67 -44.64
C ILE A 20 1.67 7.60 -45.36
N GLU A 21 2.65 6.69 -45.15
CA GLU A 21 2.90 5.47 -44.32
C GLU A 21 4.42 5.51 -43.92
N GLY A 22 5.06 4.58 -43.18
CA GLY A 22 4.67 3.30 -42.56
C GLY A 22 5.88 2.33 -42.47
N SER A 23 5.93 1.46 -41.46
CA SER A 23 6.89 0.32 -41.41
C SER A 23 6.46 -0.76 -40.40
N LYS A 24 7.00 -1.99 -40.54
CA LYS A 24 6.55 -3.20 -39.83
C LYS A 24 7.38 -3.50 -38.58
N LYS A 25 6.73 -3.96 -37.49
CA LYS A 25 7.20 -5.12 -36.70
C LYS A 25 6.15 -5.68 -35.72
N SER A 26 5.82 -6.95 -35.97
CA SER A 26 5.48 -8.04 -35.05
C SER A 26 4.63 -7.80 -33.79
N VAL A 27 3.47 -8.48 -33.75
CA VAL A 27 2.68 -8.76 -32.55
C VAL A 27 3.28 -9.94 -31.77
N THR A 28 3.13 -9.95 -30.45
CA THR A 28 3.04 -11.19 -29.65
C THR A 28 1.96 -11.02 -28.60
N VAL A 29 0.93 -11.88 -28.66
CA VAL A 29 -0.12 -12.01 -27.65
C VAL A 29 -0.06 -13.45 -27.13
N VAL A 30 -0.09 -13.63 -25.81
CA VAL A 30 -0.24 -14.94 -25.18
C VAL A 30 -1.43 -14.86 -24.23
N VAL A 31 -2.51 -15.57 -24.60
CA VAL A 31 -3.70 -15.74 -23.77
C VAL A 31 -4.00 -17.24 -23.68
N LEU A 32 -3.70 -17.82 -22.52
CA LEU A 32 -4.11 -19.13 -22.04
C LEU A 32 -4.19 -19.01 -20.50
N GLY A 33 -5.16 -19.60 -19.80
CA GLY A 33 -6.35 -20.33 -20.24
C GLY A 33 -7.02 -20.94 -19.01
N ALA A 34 -8.32 -20.72 -18.81
CA ALA A 34 -8.98 -21.12 -17.56
C ALA A 34 -9.43 -22.59 -17.56
N ALA A 35 -9.29 -23.25 -16.42
CA ALA A 35 -10.03 -24.48 -16.08
C ALA A 35 -10.17 -24.59 -14.56
N LEU A 36 -11.40 -24.81 -14.08
CA LEU A 36 -11.73 -25.07 -12.68
C LEU A 36 -12.61 -26.32 -12.63
N VAL A 37 -12.13 -27.39 -12.02
CA VAL A 37 -12.89 -28.62 -11.78
C VAL A 37 -12.56 -29.16 -10.40
N CYS A 38 -13.57 -29.31 -9.56
CA CYS A 38 -13.49 -30.01 -8.29
C CYS A 38 -13.71 -31.51 -8.50
N CYS A 39 -12.96 -32.36 -7.80
CA CYS A 39 -13.28 -33.77 -7.58
C CYS A 39 -12.80 -34.20 -6.20
N CYS A 40 -13.45 -35.22 -5.64
CA CYS A 40 -13.47 -35.50 -4.20
C CYS A 40 -13.09 -36.96 -3.90
N VAL A 41 -13.11 -37.33 -2.61
CA VAL A 41 -13.11 -38.70 -2.05
C VAL A 41 -11.75 -39.46 -2.05
N THR A 42 -11.10 -39.44 -0.88
CA THR A 42 -10.70 -40.59 0.02
C THR A 42 -10.25 -41.96 -0.56
N LEU A 43 -9.49 -42.86 0.11
CA LEU A 43 -9.28 -43.22 1.54
C LEU A 43 -8.01 -44.13 1.68
N LEU A 44 -7.47 -44.34 2.90
CA LEU A 44 -6.66 -45.52 3.37
C LEU A 44 -5.24 -45.78 2.73
N THR A 45 -4.19 -46.33 3.39
CA THR A 45 -3.90 -46.65 4.82
C THR A 45 -2.39 -46.63 5.12
N ALA A 46 -2.02 -46.71 6.41
CA ALA A 46 -0.67 -46.64 6.96
C ALA A 46 0.29 -47.82 6.67
N SER A 47 1.60 -47.53 6.66
CA SER A 47 2.63 -48.14 7.54
C SER A 47 4.01 -47.50 7.24
N LEU A 48 5.08 -47.51 8.05
CA LEU A 48 5.41 -47.59 9.49
C LEU A 48 6.88 -48.09 9.52
N SER A 49 7.77 -47.47 10.30
CA SER A 49 9.11 -47.99 10.72
C SER A 49 10.24 -48.09 9.65
N ALA A 50 11.55 -48.03 10.00
CA ALA A 50 12.23 -47.40 11.15
C ALA A 50 13.78 -47.39 10.97
N GLY A 51 14.47 -46.50 11.72
CA GLY A 51 15.92 -46.54 11.99
C GLY A 51 16.83 -45.94 10.89
N ALA A 52 18.12 -45.70 11.10
CA ALA A 52 19.04 -45.74 12.26
C ALA A 52 20.48 -45.44 11.74
N SER A 53 21.56 -45.22 12.50
CA SER A 53 21.89 -44.65 13.83
C SER A 53 23.44 -44.65 13.96
N ALA A 54 24.12 -44.03 14.93
CA ALA A 54 24.00 -42.72 15.60
C ALA A 54 25.35 -42.44 16.34
N GLY A 55 25.72 -41.18 16.62
CA GLY A 55 26.94 -40.86 17.39
C GLY A 55 26.98 -39.41 17.89
N GLY A 56 27.45 -39.10 19.11
CA GLY A 56 27.96 -39.97 20.17
C GLY A 56 27.86 -39.33 21.58
N ALA A 57 28.20 -40.10 22.62
CA ALA A 57 28.12 -39.74 24.06
C ALA A 57 29.48 -40.09 24.74
N PRO A 58 29.66 -40.24 26.08
CA PRO A 58 28.93 -39.78 27.29
C PRO A 58 29.87 -38.82 28.11
N PRO A 59 29.90 -38.69 29.47
CA PRO A 59 29.08 -39.20 30.58
C PRO A 59 28.65 -38.13 31.63
N LEU A 60 29.07 -38.28 32.89
CA LEU A 60 28.47 -37.87 34.19
C LEU A 60 29.57 -37.95 35.29
N PRO A 61 29.44 -37.48 36.58
CA PRO A 61 28.24 -37.64 37.45
C PRO A 61 27.91 -36.68 38.64
N ILE A 62 26.60 -36.61 38.96
CA ILE A 62 25.92 -36.72 40.29
C ILE A 62 26.20 -35.73 41.46
N GLN A 63 25.12 -35.09 41.95
CA GLN A 63 24.68 -35.18 43.37
C GLN A 63 23.13 -35.04 43.49
N GLN A 64 22.53 -35.24 44.68
CA GLN A 64 21.10 -35.57 44.89
C GLN A 64 20.37 -34.76 45.98
N SER A 65 19.06 -34.50 45.75
CA SER A 65 17.88 -34.59 46.66
C SER A 65 17.86 -33.84 48.03
N PRO A 66 16.67 -33.49 48.61
CA PRO A 66 15.64 -34.41 49.16
C PRO A 66 14.30 -34.44 48.38
N VAL A 67 13.28 -35.32 48.54
CA VAL A 67 12.88 -36.35 49.55
C VAL A 67 12.13 -35.81 50.79
N SER A 68 10.95 -36.30 51.25
CA SER A 68 9.80 -37.06 50.68
C SER A 68 8.69 -37.30 51.76
N GLU A 69 7.42 -37.53 51.35
CA GLU A 69 6.50 -38.55 51.96
C GLU A 69 6.01 -38.40 53.44
N PRO A 70 5.22 -39.34 54.07
CA PRO A 70 4.09 -40.18 53.58
C PRO A 70 2.91 -40.50 54.59
N LEU A 71 1.98 -41.38 54.14
CA LEU A 71 1.18 -42.44 54.87
C LEU A 71 -0.31 -42.23 55.29
N ARG A 72 -1.18 -43.05 54.65
CA ARG A 72 -2.26 -43.92 55.21
C ARG A 72 -3.56 -43.29 55.80
N ASP A 73 -4.68 -44.02 55.98
CA ASP A 73 -4.95 -45.49 55.85
C ASP A 73 -6.36 -45.84 55.30
N LEU A 74 -6.68 -47.13 55.20
CA LEU A 74 -7.94 -47.75 54.71
C LEU A 74 -9.21 -47.45 55.56
N ALA A 75 -10.37 -47.34 54.89
CA ALA A 75 -11.59 -48.09 55.23
C ALA A 75 -12.62 -48.03 54.07
N ALA A 76 -13.53 -49.02 53.98
CA ALA A 76 -14.60 -49.07 52.97
C ALA A 76 -15.98 -48.76 53.59
N SER A 77 -16.87 -48.13 52.83
CA SER A 77 -18.32 -48.10 53.13
C SER A 77 -19.15 -48.15 51.85
N THR A 78 -20.32 -48.77 51.95
CA THR A 78 -21.15 -49.29 50.86
C THR A 78 -21.79 -48.24 49.94
N ARG A 79 -21.85 -48.58 48.64
CA ARG A 79 -22.82 -48.05 47.66
C ARG A 79 -24.27 -48.25 48.16
N PRO A 80 -25.10 -47.21 48.26
CA PRO A 80 -26.56 -47.33 48.17
C PRO A 80 -26.99 -47.48 46.71
N SER A 81 -28.07 -48.22 46.46
CA SER A 81 -28.72 -48.27 45.14
C SER A 81 -29.53 -47.00 44.87
N PRO A 82 -29.81 -46.66 43.60
CA PRO A 82 -30.78 -45.61 43.28
C PRO A 82 -32.19 -46.07 43.67
N THR A 83 -32.74 -45.50 44.76
CA THR A 83 -34.12 -45.74 45.20
C THR A 83 -34.71 -44.47 45.84
N THR A 84 -34.98 -43.48 44.99
CA THR A 84 -36.12 -42.55 45.06
C THR A 84 -36.21 -41.87 43.71
N ALA A 85 -37.24 -42.18 42.92
CA ALA A 85 -37.73 -41.20 41.96
C ALA A 85 -38.27 -40.02 42.76
N LEU A 86 -37.83 -38.80 42.44
CA LEU A 86 -38.48 -37.60 42.96
C LEU A 86 -39.84 -37.43 42.24
N PRO A 87 -40.83 -36.81 42.89
CA PRO A 87 -42.22 -36.95 42.47
C PRO A 87 -42.47 -36.33 41.10
N LEU A 88 -43.27 -37.03 40.28
CA LEU A 88 -44.03 -36.39 39.21
C LEU A 88 -44.86 -35.26 39.81
N HIS A 89 -44.93 -34.13 39.11
CA HIS A 89 -45.83 -33.05 39.47
C HIS A 89 -47.28 -33.57 39.43
N GLU A 90 -48.14 -33.13 40.35
CA GLU A 90 -49.59 -33.27 40.14
C GLU A 90 -49.98 -32.36 38.97
N TYR A 91 -50.05 -32.94 37.77
CA TYR A 91 -50.48 -32.25 36.57
C TYR A 91 -51.96 -31.87 36.66
N GLY A 92 -52.33 -30.79 35.97
CA GLY A 92 -53.72 -30.31 35.90
C GLY A 92 -54.64 -31.38 35.30
N ASP A 93 -55.92 -31.33 35.69
CA ASP A 93 -56.94 -32.33 35.33
C ASP A 93 -57.37 -32.19 33.86
N VAL A 94 -56.50 -32.59 32.93
CA VAL A 94 -56.80 -32.77 31.51
C VAL A 94 -57.98 -33.73 31.36
N GLY A 95 -59.02 -33.28 30.66
CA GLY A 95 -60.41 -33.75 30.81
C GLY A 95 -60.70 -35.22 30.48
N SER A 96 -60.22 -36.15 31.29
CA SER A 96 -60.46 -37.61 31.23
C SER A 96 -60.06 -38.33 29.92
N GLY A 97 -59.30 -37.66 29.04
CA GLY A 97 -58.98 -38.11 27.69
C GLY A 97 -57.59 -38.71 27.50
N VAL A 98 -57.30 -39.06 26.24
CA VAL A 98 -55.98 -39.44 25.70
C VAL A 98 -55.54 -38.31 24.78
N VAL A 99 -54.26 -37.92 24.86
CA VAL A 99 -53.69 -36.81 24.07
C VAL A 99 -52.69 -37.31 23.04
N ILE A 100 -52.46 -36.51 22.00
CA ILE A 100 -51.32 -36.59 21.08
C ILE A 100 -50.11 -36.03 21.84
N ASN A 101 -49.02 -36.81 21.91
CA ASN A 101 -47.89 -36.55 22.80
C ASN A 101 -46.59 -36.18 22.08
N GLU A 102 -46.25 -36.93 21.03
CA GLU A 102 -45.06 -36.69 20.21
C GLU A 102 -45.35 -37.17 18.78
N PHE A 103 -44.87 -36.49 17.76
CA PHE A 103 -45.01 -36.94 16.37
C PHE A 103 -43.81 -36.58 15.51
N MET A 104 -43.59 -37.41 14.48
CA MET A 104 -42.48 -37.30 13.54
C MET A 104 -43.02 -37.47 12.11
N ALA A 105 -43.14 -36.35 11.40
CA ALA A 105 -43.57 -36.33 10.00
C ALA A 105 -42.44 -36.70 9.02
N THR A 106 -41.17 -36.48 9.37
CA THR A 106 -40.02 -36.70 8.47
C THR A 106 -38.93 -37.58 9.09
N PRO A 107 -39.19 -38.88 9.29
CA PRO A 107 -38.19 -39.83 9.81
C PRO A 107 -37.00 -39.99 8.86
N LEU A 108 -35.79 -40.14 9.41
CA LEU A 108 -34.60 -40.49 8.61
C LEU A 108 -34.60 -41.96 8.16
N VAL A 109 -35.26 -42.84 8.92
CA VAL A 109 -35.42 -44.27 8.65
C VAL A 109 -36.74 -44.73 9.27
N GLY A 110 -37.56 -45.48 8.52
CA GLY A 110 -38.83 -46.02 9.01
C GLY A 110 -40.06 -45.23 8.53
N PRO A 111 -41.27 -45.59 9.00
CA PRO A 111 -42.49 -44.83 8.76
C PRO A 111 -42.53 -43.55 9.63
N ASP A 112 -43.32 -42.58 9.17
CA ASP A 112 -43.82 -41.47 10.00
C ASP A 112 -44.70 -42.03 11.14
N TRP A 113 -44.79 -41.30 12.25
CA TRP A 113 -45.54 -41.79 13.42
C TRP A 113 -46.13 -40.68 14.28
N ILE A 114 -47.19 -41.05 15.01
CA ILE A 114 -47.85 -40.25 16.04
C ILE A 114 -47.90 -41.10 17.31
N GLU A 115 -47.49 -40.54 18.43
CA GLU A 115 -47.68 -41.13 19.74
C GLU A 115 -48.90 -40.54 20.44
N LEU A 116 -49.69 -41.44 21.05
CA LEU A 116 -50.75 -41.09 21.98
C LEU A 116 -50.32 -41.39 23.42
N TYR A 117 -50.53 -40.45 24.34
CA TYR A 117 -50.29 -40.62 25.77
C TYR A 117 -51.62 -40.64 26.54
N ASN A 118 -51.70 -41.51 27.55
CA ASN A 118 -52.83 -41.57 28.46
C ASN A 118 -52.45 -40.93 29.81
N PRO A 119 -52.78 -39.65 30.05
CA PRO A 119 -52.50 -38.98 31.33
C PRO A 119 -53.30 -39.54 32.51
N THR A 120 -54.34 -40.35 32.27
CA THR A 120 -55.22 -40.83 33.32
C THR A 120 -54.63 -42.00 34.12
N ALA A 121 -55.01 -42.11 35.40
CA ALA A 121 -54.62 -43.20 36.29
C ALA A 121 -55.38 -44.53 36.01
N SER A 122 -55.89 -44.76 34.79
CA SER A 122 -56.61 -45.98 34.41
C SER A 122 -56.40 -46.34 32.94
N THR A 123 -56.56 -47.61 32.58
CA THR A 123 -56.43 -48.06 31.18
C THR A 123 -57.62 -47.58 30.34
N VAL A 124 -57.35 -46.86 29.25
CA VAL A 124 -58.37 -46.38 28.29
C VAL A 124 -58.45 -47.35 27.12
N SER A 125 -59.66 -47.83 26.78
CA SER A 125 -59.90 -48.55 25.51
C SER A 125 -60.19 -47.57 24.39
N LEU A 126 -59.63 -47.85 23.21
CA LEU A 126 -59.81 -47.07 21.98
C LEU A 126 -60.83 -47.74 21.03
N ASP A 127 -61.71 -48.59 21.57
CA ASP A 127 -62.78 -49.23 20.82
C ASP A 127 -63.69 -48.21 20.13
N GLN A 128 -63.79 -48.29 18.80
CA GLN A 128 -64.49 -47.34 17.93
C GLN A 128 -63.91 -45.92 17.91
N TRP A 129 -62.68 -45.70 18.40
CA TRP A 129 -61.95 -44.44 18.19
C TRP A 129 -61.25 -44.44 16.83
N THR A 130 -60.96 -43.25 16.31
CA THR A 130 -60.19 -43.07 15.08
C THR A 130 -59.17 -41.94 15.21
N ILE A 131 -58.11 -42.00 14.41
CA ILE A 131 -57.14 -40.90 14.25
C ILE A 131 -56.94 -40.58 12.77
N THR A 132 -56.84 -39.30 12.41
CA THR A 132 -56.61 -38.87 11.02
C THR A 132 -55.66 -37.67 10.95
N ASP A 133 -55.14 -37.43 9.75
CA ASP A 133 -54.21 -36.36 9.34
C ASP A 133 -54.95 -35.12 8.75
N GLY A 134 -56.28 -35.11 8.86
CA GLY A 134 -57.18 -34.15 8.22
C GLY A 134 -57.75 -34.66 6.88
N ALA A 135 -57.16 -35.70 6.28
CA ALA A 135 -57.69 -36.33 5.08
C ALA A 135 -58.81 -37.35 5.40
N ALA A 136 -59.49 -37.81 4.35
CA ALA A 136 -60.64 -38.71 4.43
C ALA A 136 -60.31 -40.18 4.80
N ASN A 137 -59.07 -40.48 5.24
CA ASN A 137 -58.55 -41.84 5.41
C ASN A 137 -58.07 -42.11 6.86
N ALA A 138 -58.98 -41.92 7.81
CA ALA A 138 -58.74 -42.17 9.24
C ALA A 138 -58.36 -43.63 9.53
N ILE A 139 -57.49 -43.82 10.52
CA ILE A 139 -57.09 -45.13 11.05
C ILE A 139 -58.08 -45.53 12.17
N ASP A 140 -58.64 -46.73 12.08
CA ASP A 140 -59.46 -47.35 13.12
C ASP A 140 -58.57 -47.85 14.27
N LEU A 141 -58.90 -47.47 15.50
CA LEU A 141 -58.18 -47.83 16.72
C LEU A 141 -58.85 -48.96 17.50
N THR A 142 -59.95 -49.53 16.98
CA THR A 142 -60.72 -50.59 17.64
C THR A 142 -59.86 -51.80 18.03
N GLY A 143 -60.03 -52.29 19.27
CA GLY A 143 -59.21 -53.36 19.85
C GLY A 143 -57.85 -52.90 20.40
N LYS A 144 -57.49 -51.62 20.33
CA LYS A 144 -56.33 -51.04 21.04
C LYS A 144 -56.74 -50.48 22.40
N ALA A 145 -55.79 -50.43 23.33
CA ALA A 145 -55.95 -49.77 24.61
C ALA A 145 -54.60 -49.20 25.08
N ILE A 146 -54.62 -48.12 25.85
CA ILE A 146 -53.45 -47.50 26.46
C ILE A 146 -53.52 -47.67 27.98
N MET A 147 -52.45 -48.18 28.60
CA MET A 147 -52.38 -48.32 30.06
C MET A 147 -52.35 -46.95 30.76
N ALA A 148 -52.65 -46.93 32.06
CA ALA A 148 -52.50 -45.73 32.89
C ALA A 148 -51.07 -45.17 32.80
N HIS A 149 -50.92 -43.87 32.51
CA HIS A 149 -49.62 -43.22 32.25
C HIS A 149 -48.76 -43.96 31.20
N GLY A 150 -49.42 -44.56 30.21
CA GLY A 150 -48.80 -45.31 29.13
C GLY A 150 -48.81 -44.55 27.81
N TYR A 151 -47.92 -44.97 26.91
CA TYR A 151 -47.75 -44.44 25.57
C TYR A 151 -48.17 -45.48 24.52
N LEU A 152 -48.65 -45.01 23.37
CA LEU A 152 -49.01 -45.83 22.21
C LEU A 152 -48.53 -45.14 20.93
N VAL A 153 -47.40 -45.60 20.41
CA VAL A 153 -46.89 -45.18 19.09
C VAL A 153 -47.72 -45.85 17.99
N LEU A 154 -48.16 -45.04 17.03
CA LEU A 154 -48.89 -45.46 15.84
C LEU A 154 -48.05 -45.11 14.61
N GLU A 155 -47.63 -46.13 13.87
CA GLU A 155 -46.94 -45.97 12.58
C GLU A 155 -47.96 -45.60 11.48
N PHE A 156 -47.60 -44.61 10.66
CA PHE A 156 -48.32 -44.18 9.48
C PHE A 156 -47.60 -44.73 8.23
N SER A 157 -47.71 -44.10 7.05
CA SER A 157 -47.07 -44.59 5.81
C SER A 157 -46.76 -43.47 4.83
N ASN A 158 -45.97 -42.50 5.28
CA ASN A 158 -45.66 -41.22 4.65
C ASN A 158 -46.94 -40.44 4.33
N LYS A 159 -47.74 -40.21 5.36
CA LYS A 159 -49.00 -39.44 5.33
C LYS A 159 -48.80 -38.04 5.91
N LEU A 160 -48.15 -37.96 7.08
CA LEU A 160 -47.71 -36.71 7.68
C LEU A 160 -46.69 -36.07 6.75
N ASN A 161 -46.91 -34.80 6.39
CA ASN A 161 -46.13 -34.16 5.32
C ASN A 161 -45.69 -32.72 5.64
N ASN A 162 -45.94 -32.20 6.86
CA ASN A 162 -45.66 -30.84 7.33
C ASN A 162 -46.35 -29.70 6.54
N ALA A 163 -47.07 -29.96 5.44
CA ALA A 163 -47.54 -28.93 4.51
C ALA A 163 -49.03 -28.53 4.71
N GLY A 164 -49.42 -28.30 5.97
CA GLY A 164 -50.78 -27.95 6.34
C GLY A 164 -51.66 -29.19 6.54
N ASP A 165 -51.24 -30.04 7.48
CA ASP A 165 -52.02 -31.15 8.01
C ASP A 165 -52.61 -30.76 9.38
N ILE A 166 -53.66 -31.45 9.81
CA ILE A 166 -54.22 -31.33 11.17
C ILE A 166 -54.52 -32.73 11.72
N ILE A 167 -53.80 -33.12 12.77
CA ILE A 167 -54.01 -34.40 13.43
C ILE A 167 -55.31 -34.29 14.24
N TYR A 168 -56.28 -35.16 14.00
CA TYR A 168 -57.50 -35.28 14.80
C TYR A 168 -57.58 -36.67 15.45
N LEU A 169 -57.77 -36.71 16.76
CA LEU A 169 -58.14 -37.91 17.52
C LEU A 169 -59.63 -37.83 17.88
N HIS A 170 -60.43 -38.81 17.45
CA HIS A 170 -61.87 -38.87 17.73
C HIS A 170 -62.26 -40.14 18.49
N ASN A 171 -63.26 -40.01 19.36
CA ASN A 171 -64.03 -41.12 19.91
C ASN A 171 -65.45 -41.12 19.29
N PRO A 172 -66.33 -42.09 19.61
CA PRO A 172 -67.68 -42.18 19.04
C PRO A 172 -68.64 -41.01 19.32
N THR A 173 -68.27 -40.04 20.17
CA THR A 173 -69.13 -38.92 20.58
C THR A 173 -68.51 -37.54 20.37
N THR A 174 -67.18 -37.42 20.25
CA THR A 174 -66.47 -36.13 20.10
C THR A 174 -65.04 -36.30 19.55
N THR A 175 -64.45 -35.21 19.05
CA THR A 175 -62.99 -35.04 19.07
C THR A 175 -62.49 -35.08 20.52
N VAL A 176 -61.37 -35.74 20.75
CA VAL A 176 -60.72 -35.90 22.06
C VAL A 176 -59.50 -35.01 22.17
N ASP A 177 -58.72 -34.92 21.10
CA ASP A 177 -57.56 -34.03 20.97
C ASP A 177 -57.32 -33.70 19.49
N SER A 178 -56.64 -32.59 19.19
CA SER A 178 -56.27 -32.21 17.83
C SER A 178 -55.10 -31.25 17.74
N VAL A 179 -54.15 -31.54 16.85
CA VAL A 179 -52.92 -30.75 16.64
C VAL A 179 -52.87 -30.17 15.23
N THR A 180 -52.89 -28.85 15.10
CA THR A 180 -52.43 -28.13 13.90
C THR A 180 -50.90 -28.09 13.89
N TYR A 181 -50.26 -28.30 12.73
CA TYR A 181 -48.80 -28.20 12.66
C TYR A 181 -48.28 -27.75 11.29
N GLY A 182 -47.09 -27.13 11.30
CA GLY A 182 -46.43 -26.63 10.09
C GLY A 182 -47.16 -25.46 9.44
N THR A 183 -47.53 -25.60 8.16
CA THR A 183 -48.10 -24.49 7.36
C THR A 183 -49.63 -24.51 7.25
N TRP A 184 -50.33 -24.99 8.27
CA TRP A 184 -51.79 -24.86 8.35
C TRP A 184 -52.19 -23.39 8.60
N ASP A 185 -53.32 -22.95 8.05
CA ASP A 185 -53.84 -21.59 8.23
C ASP A 185 -55.38 -21.60 8.24
N ASP A 186 -55.95 -21.53 9.44
CA ASP A 186 -57.37 -21.31 9.70
C ASP A 186 -57.70 -19.83 10.03
N GLY A 187 -56.67 -18.97 10.04
CA GLY A 187 -56.70 -17.60 10.54
C GLY A 187 -55.66 -17.29 11.61
N ASN A 188 -55.02 -18.29 12.25
CA ASN A 188 -54.01 -18.06 13.29
C ASN A 188 -52.77 -18.98 13.22
N ILE A 189 -51.98 -18.90 12.13
CA ILE A 189 -50.71 -19.65 11.94
C ILE A 189 -49.67 -19.61 13.09
N ALA A 190 -49.89 -18.80 14.12
CA ALA A 190 -49.04 -18.66 15.30
C ALA A 190 -49.38 -19.67 16.43
N ASP A 191 -50.49 -20.41 16.36
CA ASP A 191 -50.81 -21.50 17.29
C ASP A 191 -50.41 -22.90 16.79
N ASN A 192 -50.04 -23.05 15.52
CA ASN A 192 -49.53 -24.32 14.99
C ASN A 192 -48.33 -24.85 15.81
N ALA A 193 -48.35 -26.14 16.15
CA ALA A 193 -47.18 -26.84 16.65
C ALA A 193 -46.01 -26.75 15.64
N PRO A 194 -44.76 -26.57 16.12
CA PRO A 194 -43.62 -26.33 15.24
C PRO A 194 -43.34 -27.53 14.35
N ALA A 195 -43.06 -27.29 13.07
CA ALA A 195 -42.73 -28.36 12.12
C ALA A 195 -41.34 -28.96 12.40
N PRO A 196 -41.22 -30.26 12.68
CA PRO A 196 -39.91 -30.91 12.83
C PRO A 196 -39.23 -31.09 11.47
N GLU A 197 -37.92 -30.80 11.43
CA GLU A 197 -37.06 -31.15 10.29
C GLU A 197 -36.72 -32.65 10.28
N ALA A 198 -36.03 -33.11 9.22
CA ALA A 198 -35.73 -34.52 9.02
C ALA A 198 -34.94 -35.14 10.18
N GLY A 199 -35.56 -36.10 10.88
CA GLY A 199 -35.00 -36.78 12.05
C GLY A 199 -35.30 -36.11 13.40
N GLN A 200 -36.05 -35.01 13.41
CA GLN A 200 -36.60 -34.38 14.61
C GLN A 200 -38.05 -34.83 14.83
N SER A 201 -38.57 -34.58 16.03
CA SER A 201 -39.98 -34.71 16.38
C SER A 201 -40.49 -33.43 17.02
N ALA A 202 -41.81 -33.23 16.98
CA ALA A 202 -42.50 -32.25 17.81
C ALA A 202 -43.14 -33.00 18.99
N GLY A 203 -42.73 -32.65 20.21
CA GLY A 203 -43.17 -33.29 21.46
C GLY A 203 -43.85 -32.29 22.37
N ARG A 204 -44.91 -32.71 23.07
CA ARG A 204 -45.70 -31.87 23.96
C ARG A 204 -44.90 -31.51 25.22
N TYR A 205 -44.94 -30.25 25.62
CA TYR A 205 -44.18 -29.71 26.74
C TYR A 205 -45.12 -29.25 27.87
N PRO A 206 -45.20 -29.97 29.00
CA PRO A 206 -44.77 -31.35 29.25
C PRO A 206 -45.84 -32.37 28.79
N ASP A 207 -45.51 -33.66 28.85
CA ASP A 207 -46.43 -34.79 28.64
C ASP A 207 -47.79 -34.59 29.36
N GLY A 208 -48.86 -34.41 28.59
CA GLY A 208 -50.22 -34.25 29.13
C GLY A 208 -50.60 -32.87 29.66
N TRP A 209 -49.96 -31.78 29.20
CA TRP A 209 -50.67 -30.49 29.09
C TRP A 209 -51.79 -30.54 28.05
N ASP A 210 -52.59 -29.48 27.99
CA ASP A 210 -54.02 -29.60 27.69
C ASP A 210 -54.42 -29.57 26.20
N THR A 211 -55.70 -29.25 25.93
CA THR A 211 -56.34 -29.50 24.64
C THR A 211 -56.77 -28.21 23.94
N ASP A 212 -56.31 -27.03 24.39
CA ASP A 212 -56.34 -25.82 23.55
C ASP A 212 -55.22 -25.82 22.49
N ASN A 213 -54.12 -26.53 22.75
CA ASN A 213 -53.16 -27.07 21.79
C ASN A 213 -52.50 -26.00 20.90
N ASP A 214 -51.81 -25.04 21.51
CA ASP A 214 -51.09 -23.99 20.79
C ASP A 214 -49.59 -24.30 20.53
N SER A 215 -48.84 -23.29 20.06
CA SER A 215 -47.43 -23.43 19.70
C SER A 215 -46.47 -23.35 20.90
N ALA A 216 -46.94 -22.96 22.08
CA ALA A 216 -46.18 -23.04 23.34
C ALA A 216 -46.26 -24.45 23.96
N ASP A 217 -47.31 -25.19 23.63
CA ASP A 217 -47.55 -26.57 24.06
C ASP A 217 -46.58 -27.60 23.44
N PHE A 218 -45.83 -27.25 22.38
CA PHE A 218 -44.95 -28.19 21.65
C PHE A 218 -43.53 -27.65 21.43
N LYS A 219 -42.51 -28.48 21.67
CA LYS A 219 -41.09 -28.18 21.40
C LYS A 219 -40.49 -29.16 20.40
N ILE A 220 -39.49 -28.71 19.64
CA ILE A 220 -38.72 -29.55 18.72
C ILE A 220 -37.67 -30.35 19.49
N PHE A 221 -37.68 -31.67 19.33
CA PHE A 221 -36.69 -32.58 19.91
C PHE A 221 -35.73 -33.08 18.84
N THR A 222 -34.43 -32.84 19.05
CA THR A 222 -33.32 -33.36 18.24
C THR A 222 -32.88 -34.78 18.66
N SER A 223 -33.63 -35.40 19.57
CA SER A 223 -33.49 -36.79 20.00
C SER A 223 -34.89 -37.28 20.40
N PRO A 224 -35.69 -37.78 19.43
CA PRO A 224 -37.08 -38.21 19.64
C PRO A 224 -37.23 -39.31 20.69
N THR A 225 -38.39 -39.37 21.34
CA THR A 225 -38.66 -40.21 22.51
C THR A 225 -39.79 -41.26 22.35
N PRO A 226 -40.02 -41.89 21.18
CA PRO A 226 -41.15 -42.79 20.97
C PRO A 226 -41.20 -43.95 21.99
N GLY A 227 -42.29 -44.00 22.76
CA GLY A 227 -42.54 -44.93 23.86
C GLY A 227 -42.03 -44.48 25.24
N ALA A 228 -41.61 -43.23 25.39
CA ALA A 228 -40.96 -42.68 26.59
C ALA A 228 -41.28 -41.19 26.82
N PRO A 229 -41.03 -40.63 28.03
CA PRO A 229 -41.35 -39.23 28.31
C PRO A 229 -40.45 -38.23 27.57
N ASN A 230 -41.01 -37.11 27.13
CA ASN A 230 -40.27 -36.03 26.46
C ASN A 230 -39.19 -35.46 27.41
N THR A 231 -37.93 -35.44 26.96
CA THR A 231 -36.77 -35.13 27.83
C THR A 231 -36.21 -33.74 27.57
N ILE A 232 -36.57 -32.76 28.40
CA ILE A 232 -36.23 -31.34 28.16
C ILE A 232 -34.96 -30.91 28.90
N VAL A 233 -33.99 -30.41 28.14
CA VAL A 233 -32.71 -29.82 28.60
C VAL A 233 -32.93 -28.34 28.96
N PRO A 234 -32.24 -27.79 29.99
CA PRO A 234 -32.34 -26.36 30.31
C PRO A 234 -31.71 -25.49 29.22
N GLU A 235 -32.22 -24.28 29.04
CA GLU A 235 -31.87 -23.34 27.99
C GLU A 235 -31.41 -22.00 28.59
N ILE A 236 -30.39 -21.36 27.98
CA ILE A 236 -29.93 -20.02 28.40
C ILE A 236 -30.67 -18.97 27.56
N ILE A 237 -31.73 -18.42 28.14
CA ILE A 237 -32.68 -17.51 27.47
C ILE A 237 -32.23 -16.03 27.47
N SER A 238 -31.19 -15.68 28.23
CA SER A 238 -30.60 -14.33 28.23
C SER A 238 -29.14 -14.36 28.65
N THR A 239 -28.33 -13.46 28.07
CA THR A 239 -26.91 -13.25 28.38
C THR A 239 -26.57 -11.77 28.34
N ALA A 240 -25.66 -11.33 29.22
CA ALA A 240 -25.05 -9.99 29.14
C ALA A 240 -23.65 -9.97 29.78
N PRO A 241 -22.73 -9.07 29.35
CA PRO A 241 -22.78 -8.27 28.11
C PRO A 241 -22.77 -9.16 26.85
N PRO A 242 -22.97 -8.63 25.62
CA PRO A 242 -22.71 -9.39 24.41
C PRO A 242 -21.21 -9.76 24.28
N SER A 243 -20.92 -10.89 23.62
CA SER A 243 -19.56 -11.34 23.26
C SER A 243 -19.17 -10.80 21.87
N PRO A 244 -17.92 -10.37 21.61
CA PRO A 244 -16.76 -10.33 22.53
C PRO A 244 -16.74 -9.12 23.46
N VAL A 245 -16.08 -9.27 24.60
CA VAL A 245 -15.93 -8.26 25.66
C VAL A 245 -14.50 -7.74 25.68
N HIS A 246 -14.33 -6.43 25.84
CA HIS A 246 -13.03 -5.78 25.96
C HIS A 246 -13.02 -4.88 27.19
N ASP A 247 -11.96 -4.98 27.99
CA ASP A 247 -11.75 -4.26 29.24
C ASP A 247 -10.29 -3.83 29.41
N TYR A 248 -10.06 -2.96 30.38
CA TYR A 248 -8.72 -2.59 30.82
C TYR A 248 -8.35 -3.29 32.14
N ALA A 249 -7.06 -3.33 32.45
CA ALA A 249 -6.57 -3.85 33.73
C ALA A 249 -7.28 -3.18 34.92
N ASP A 250 -7.49 -3.95 35.99
CA ASP A 250 -8.22 -3.58 37.21
C ASP A 250 -9.70 -3.18 37.04
N ALA A 251 -10.26 -3.22 35.81
CA ALA A 251 -11.68 -2.98 35.60
C ALA A 251 -12.57 -4.04 36.29
N ALA A 252 -13.68 -3.59 36.89
CA ALA A 252 -14.71 -4.49 37.43
C ALA A 252 -15.72 -4.86 36.34
N ARG A 253 -15.87 -6.16 36.06
CA ARG A 253 -16.72 -6.69 34.98
C ARG A 253 -17.66 -7.79 35.49
N THR A 254 -18.96 -7.56 35.33
CA THR A 254 -20.01 -8.55 35.61
C THR A 254 -20.54 -9.17 34.32
N PHE A 255 -20.73 -10.48 34.36
CA PHE A 255 -21.38 -11.30 33.33
C PHE A 255 -22.62 -11.97 33.93
N THR A 256 -23.68 -12.15 33.15
CA THR A 256 -24.95 -12.72 33.61
C THR A 256 -25.53 -13.73 32.63
N VAL A 257 -26.16 -14.79 33.13
CA VAL A 257 -27.08 -15.65 32.37
C VAL A 257 -28.43 -15.81 33.08
N THR A 258 -29.49 -15.97 32.30
CA THR A 258 -30.83 -16.38 32.78
C THR A 258 -31.19 -17.72 32.13
N VAL A 259 -31.80 -18.63 32.90
CA VAL A 259 -32.24 -19.95 32.43
C VAL A 259 -33.75 -20.09 32.45
N ASP A 260 -34.32 -20.90 31.57
CA ASP A 260 -35.76 -21.22 31.51
C ASP A 260 -36.23 -22.16 32.65
N GLN A 261 -35.38 -23.11 33.04
CA GLN A 261 -35.68 -24.20 33.95
C GLN A 261 -34.77 -24.18 35.19
N ALA A 262 -35.13 -24.96 36.21
CA ALA A 262 -34.28 -25.15 37.38
C ALA A 262 -32.99 -25.92 37.01
N ALA A 263 -31.83 -25.32 37.28
CA ALA A 263 -30.53 -25.83 36.85
C ALA A 263 -29.40 -25.51 37.85
N ASN A 264 -28.31 -26.28 37.80
CA ASN A 264 -27.03 -25.93 38.40
C ASN A 264 -26.24 -25.09 37.39
N ILE A 265 -25.70 -23.95 37.83
CA ILE A 265 -24.89 -23.07 36.97
C ILE A 265 -23.42 -23.18 37.36
N THR A 266 -22.55 -23.46 36.39
CA THR A 266 -21.09 -23.51 36.56
C THR A 266 -20.45 -22.45 35.69
N TRP A 267 -19.63 -21.59 36.28
CA TRP A 267 -18.83 -20.59 35.59
C TRP A 267 -17.38 -21.05 35.52
N LEU A 268 -16.78 -21.01 34.33
CA LEU A 268 -15.41 -21.43 34.08
C LEU A 268 -14.63 -20.31 33.39
N LEU A 269 -13.45 -19.97 33.89
CA LEU A 269 -12.51 -19.03 33.28
C LEU A 269 -11.31 -19.82 32.74
N ASN A 270 -11.02 -19.74 31.45
CA ASN A 270 -10.04 -20.58 30.75
C ASN A 270 -10.17 -22.08 31.11
N GLY A 271 -11.41 -22.58 31.11
CA GLY A 271 -11.76 -23.96 31.47
C GLY A 271 -11.64 -24.33 32.96
N THR A 272 -11.23 -23.41 33.83
CA THR A 272 -11.13 -23.63 35.29
C THR A 272 -12.39 -23.11 35.98
N VAL A 273 -13.07 -23.93 36.80
CA VAL A 273 -14.27 -23.51 37.53
C VAL A 273 -13.94 -22.37 38.50
N VAL A 274 -14.57 -21.21 38.30
CA VAL A 274 -14.42 -20.00 39.15
C VAL A 274 -15.62 -19.77 40.07
N GLN A 275 -16.81 -20.26 39.71
CA GLN A 275 -18.01 -20.17 40.54
C GLN A 275 -18.97 -21.32 40.21
N TYR A 276 -19.68 -21.83 41.22
CA TYR A 276 -20.71 -22.85 41.08
C TYR A 276 -21.95 -22.46 41.90
N MET A 277 -23.14 -22.66 41.33
CA MET A 277 -24.42 -22.32 41.93
C MET A 277 -25.37 -23.51 41.77
N ALA A 278 -25.67 -24.20 42.86
CA ALA A 278 -26.60 -25.33 42.85
C ALA A 278 -28.07 -24.85 42.87
N SER A 279 -28.94 -25.60 42.19
CA SER A 279 -30.41 -25.42 42.24
C SER A 279 -30.89 -23.99 42.00
N VAL A 280 -30.32 -23.30 41.00
CA VAL A 280 -30.82 -21.99 40.54
C VAL A 280 -32.23 -22.19 39.96
N PRO A 281 -33.26 -21.47 40.43
CA PRO A 281 -34.62 -21.65 39.92
C PRO A 281 -34.79 -21.20 38.46
N ALA A 282 -35.86 -21.70 37.83
CA ALA A 282 -36.37 -21.21 36.56
C ALA A 282 -36.49 -19.68 36.53
N PHE A 283 -36.23 -19.08 35.37
CA PHE A 283 -36.27 -17.64 35.08
C PHE A 283 -35.40 -16.74 35.99
N THR A 284 -34.47 -17.33 36.76
CA THR A 284 -33.59 -16.58 37.67
C THR A 284 -32.30 -16.17 36.97
N SER A 285 -32.04 -14.87 36.89
CA SER A 285 -30.75 -14.34 36.43
C SER A 285 -29.67 -14.57 37.50
N CYS A 286 -28.54 -15.13 37.08
CA CYS A 286 -27.37 -15.38 37.91
C CYS A 286 -26.11 -14.73 37.30
N SER A 287 -25.08 -14.51 38.11
CA SER A 287 -23.95 -13.67 37.72
C SER A 287 -22.59 -14.12 38.26
N TYR A 288 -21.55 -13.84 37.47
CA TYR A 288 -20.14 -13.86 37.87
C TYR A 288 -19.56 -12.45 37.70
N THR A 289 -18.78 -11.99 38.68
CA THR A 289 -18.13 -10.67 38.65
C THR A 289 -16.64 -10.82 38.91
N SER A 290 -15.81 -10.34 37.98
CA SER A 290 -14.40 -10.05 38.26
C SER A 290 -14.30 -8.65 38.88
N SER A 291 -13.65 -8.53 40.03
CA SER A 291 -13.51 -7.25 40.76
C SER A 291 -12.28 -6.43 40.35
N SER A 292 -11.29 -7.08 39.73
CA SER A 292 -10.12 -6.48 39.07
C SER A 292 -9.78 -7.40 37.90
N ALA A 293 -9.76 -6.86 36.70
CA ALA A 293 -9.43 -7.61 35.49
C ALA A 293 -7.91 -7.71 35.34
N ILE A 294 -7.37 -8.92 35.17
CA ILE A 294 -5.94 -9.15 34.93
C ILE A 294 -5.68 -9.13 33.42
N THR A 295 -4.65 -8.40 32.99
CA THR A 295 -4.19 -8.32 31.59
C THR A 295 -4.04 -9.71 30.97
N GLY A 296 -4.66 -9.95 29.81
CA GLY A 296 -4.62 -11.22 29.11
C GLY A 296 -5.85 -11.48 28.22
N TYR A 297 -5.87 -12.68 27.65
CA TYR A 297 -7.02 -13.22 26.92
C TYR A 297 -7.68 -14.34 27.73
N TRP A 298 -8.99 -14.25 27.86
CA TRP A 298 -9.79 -15.12 28.70
C TRP A 298 -11.01 -15.62 27.91
N ASN A 299 -11.29 -16.93 27.96
CA ASN A 299 -12.66 -17.41 27.76
C ASN A 299 -13.36 -17.47 29.11
N LEU A 300 -14.60 -16.98 29.18
CA LEU A 300 -15.50 -17.22 30.29
C LEU A 300 -16.69 -18.02 29.78
N THR A 301 -16.96 -19.18 30.35
CA THR A 301 -18.08 -20.06 29.98
C THR A 301 -19.05 -20.19 31.14
N ALA A 302 -20.34 -19.97 30.89
CA ALA A 302 -21.42 -20.39 31.79
C ALA A 302 -22.04 -21.69 31.25
N ILE A 303 -22.17 -22.71 32.11
CA ILE A 303 -22.84 -23.98 31.82
C ILE A 303 -24.05 -24.11 32.73
N ALA A 304 -25.23 -24.33 32.16
CA ALA A 304 -26.45 -24.67 32.90
C ALA A 304 -26.75 -26.16 32.73
N SER A 305 -27.01 -26.88 33.83
CA SER A 305 -27.23 -28.33 33.80
C SER A 305 -28.28 -28.82 34.81
N ASN A 306 -29.07 -29.81 34.42
CA ASN A 306 -30.00 -30.51 35.31
C ASN A 306 -29.92 -32.04 35.08
N ALA A 307 -30.91 -32.81 35.53
CA ALA A 307 -30.93 -34.26 35.36
C ALA A 307 -31.08 -34.72 33.89
N ASN A 308 -31.59 -33.85 33.01
CA ASN A 308 -31.96 -34.16 31.63
C ASN A 308 -30.84 -33.80 30.63
N GLY A 309 -29.96 -32.86 30.99
CA GLY A 309 -28.81 -32.47 30.14
C GLY A 309 -28.15 -31.16 30.58
N SER A 310 -27.38 -30.56 29.67
CA SER A 310 -26.72 -29.28 29.89
C SER A 310 -26.53 -28.45 28.62
N VAL A 311 -26.63 -27.13 28.75
CA VAL A 311 -26.32 -26.12 27.72
C VAL A 311 -25.17 -25.22 28.20
N SER A 312 -24.50 -24.50 27.30
CA SER A 312 -23.46 -23.54 27.68
C SER A 312 -23.37 -22.33 26.75
N TYR A 313 -22.90 -21.20 27.30
CA TYR A 313 -22.59 -19.97 26.56
C TYR A 313 -21.16 -19.51 26.91
N THR A 314 -20.43 -18.94 25.95
CA THR A 314 -19.03 -18.51 26.15
C THR A 314 -18.76 -17.09 25.65
N TRP A 315 -18.18 -16.27 26.51
CA TRP A 315 -17.62 -14.96 26.18
C TRP A 315 -16.13 -15.07 25.82
N TRP A 316 -15.73 -14.32 24.80
CA TRP A 316 -14.33 -14.00 24.53
C TRP A 316 -14.02 -12.67 25.19
N TRP A 317 -13.13 -12.65 26.18
CA TRP A 317 -12.83 -11.48 27.02
C TRP A 317 -11.36 -11.10 26.92
N THR A 318 -11.08 -9.90 26.44
CA THR A 318 -9.73 -9.33 26.31
C THR A 318 -9.52 -8.24 27.34
N VAL A 319 -8.41 -8.30 28.08
CA VAL A 319 -8.03 -7.31 29.09
C VAL A 319 -6.64 -6.75 28.76
N THR A 320 -6.49 -5.42 28.66
CA THR A 320 -5.21 -4.77 28.34
C THR A 320 -4.77 -3.78 29.41
N GLU A 321 -3.45 -3.64 29.63
CA GLU A 321 -2.90 -2.52 30.42
C GLU A 321 -3.30 -1.17 29.79
N TYR A 322 -3.45 -0.15 30.62
CA TYR A 322 -3.81 1.20 30.18
C TYR A 322 -2.83 2.23 30.73
N HIS A 323 -2.06 2.85 29.82
CA HIS A 323 -1.20 3.99 30.13
C HIS A 323 -1.49 5.10 29.12
N ALA A 324 -1.85 6.28 29.63
CA ALA A 324 -1.82 7.50 28.83
C ALA A 324 -0.36 7.85 28.51
N VAL A 325 -0.03 8.08 27.24
CA VAL A 325 1.31 8.55 26.86
C VAL A 325 1.22 10.04 26.56
N VAL A 326 1.88 10.84 27.40
CA VAL A 326 2.04 12.29 27.20
C VAL A 326 3.41 12.51 26.57
N SER A 327 3.45 12.96 25.32
CA SER A 327 4.68 13.40 24.66
C SER A 327 4.65 14.88 24.34
N ILE A 328 5.81 15.53 24.38
CA ILE A 328 6.04 16.80 23.71
C ILE A 328 6.95 16.54 22.51
N ASP A 329 6.56 17.03 21.34
CA ASP A 329 7.26 16.75 20.08
C ASP A 329 8.52 17.62 19.94
N ASP A 330 9.59 17.05 19.36
CA ASP A 330 10.84 17.75 19.05
C ASP A 330 10.60 18.92 18.06
N ALA A 331 11.32 20.02 18.25
CA ALA A 331 11.08 21.27 17.52
C ALA A 331 12.36 22.01 17.11
N HIS A 332 12.37 22.54 15.90
CA HIS A 332 13.53 23.17 15.26
C HIS A 332 13.11 24.52 14.64
N ALA A 333 13.94 25.55 14.76
CA ALA A 333 13.71 26.88 14.17
C ALA A 333 15.02 27.66 13.96
N ASN A 334 15.06 28.59 13.00
CA ASN A 334 16.21 29.50 12.86
C ASN A 334 16.21 30.57 13.96
N GLN A 335 17.38 31.13 14.30
CA GLN A 335 17.49 32.15 15.36
C GLN A 335 16.58 33.36 15.07
N GLY A 336 15.66 33.65 16.00
CA GLY A 336 14.65 34.71 15.90
C GLY A 336 13.29 34.27 15.34
N GLU A 337 13.16 33.03 14.85
CA GLU A 337 11.89 32.47 14.36
C GLU A 337 11.13 31.71 15.45
N SER A 338 9.80 31.66 15.30
CA SER A 338 8.90 30.81 16.09
C SER A 338 8.56 29.51 15.34
N THR A 339 8.49 28.41 16.07
CA THR A 339 7.89 27.14 15.62
C THR A 339 6.86 26.66 16.66
N VAL A 340 6.03 25.68 16.32
CA VAL A 340 5.02 25.10 17.24
C VAL A 340 5.38 23.67 17.58
N SER A 341 5.66 23.42 18.86
CA SER A 341 5.69 22.07 19.43
C SER A 341 4.30 21.72 19.96
N LEU A 342 3.89 20.46 19.80
CA LEU A 342 2.63 19.94 20.33
C LEU A 342 2.91 19.05 21.54
N ILE A 343 2.14 19.26 22.62
CA ILE A 343 1.97 18.23 23.64
C ILE A 343 0.81 17.33 23.19
N THR A 344 1.14 16.09 22.88
CA THR A 344 0.22 15.04 22.43
C THR A 344 -0.06 14.09 23.59
N ILE A 345 -1.34 13.93 23.99
CA ILE A 345 -1.76 12.86 24.91
C ILE A 345 -2.45 11.76 24.12
N THR A 346 -1.86 10.57 24.09
CA THR A 346 -2.48 9.36 23.49
C THR A 346 -2.95 8.37 24.55
N ASN A 347 -3.92 7.52 24.19
CA ASN A 347 -4.68 6.68 25.12
C ASN A 347 -5.33 7.54 26.23
N ALA A 348 -6.25 8.40 25.82
CA ALA A 348 -6.75 9.53 26.60
C ALA A 348 -8.28 9.48 26.86
N THR A 349 -8.86 8.30 27.06
CA THR A 349 -10.32 8.16 27.29
C THR A 349 -10.70 8.54 28.72
N ASN A 350 -11.79 9.29 28.86
CA ASN A 350 -12.35 9.75 30.15
C ASN A 350 -11.40 10.62 31.00
N ILE A 351 -10.55 11.47 30.40
CA ILE A 351 -9.80 12.48 31.17
C ILE A 351 -10.73 13.63 31.58
N GLY A 352 -10.68 14.05 32.85
CA GLY A 352 -11.44 15.21 33.36
C GLY A 352 -10.58 16.46 33.57
N SER A 353 -9.34 16.29 34.08
CA SER A 353 -8.41 17.40 34.28
C SER A 353 -6.95 16.96 34.14
N ILE A 354 -6.09 17.88 33.71
CA ILE A 354 -4.63 17.68 33.69
C ILE A 354 -3.87 18.94 34.11
N ASP A 355 -2.82 18.73 34.89
CA ASP A 355 -1.87 19.74 35.36
C ASP A 355 -0.49 19.38 34.81
N LEU A 356 -0.02 20.16 33.84
CA LEU A 356 1.27 20.03 33.17
C LEU A 356 2.21 21.16 33.59
N GLU A 357 3.47 20.83 33.82
CA GLU A 357 4.56 21.80 33.93
C GLU A 357 5.74 21.33 33.08
N PHE A 358 6.31 22.24 32.29
CA PHE A 358 7.51 21.97 31.54
C PHE A 358 8.60 23.02 31.77
N THR A 359 9.85 22.60 31.59
CA THR A 359 11.05 23.40 31.84
C THR A 359 12.01 23.35 30.64
N TYR A 360 12.69 24.47 30.40
CA TYR A 360 13.50 24.74 29.21
C TYR A 360 14.63 25.73 29.53
N ASN A 361 15.69 25.72 28.73
CA ASN A 361 16.77 26.68 28.85
C ASN A 361 16.38 28.02 28.18
N HIS A 362 16.02 29.00 29.01
CA HIS A 362 15.60 30.33 28.55
C HIS A 362 16.69 31.14 27.81
N SER A 363 17.96 30.70 27.83
CA SER A 363 19.03 31.26 26.99
C SER A 363 19.11 30.64 25.59
N VAL A 364 18.21 29.70 25.27
CA VAL A 364 18.19 28.94 24.00
C VAL A 364 16.83 29.08 23.31
N VAL A 365 15.75 28.92 24.07
CA VAL A 365 14.36 28.99 23.60
C VAL A 365 13.51 29.85 24.54
N VAL A 366 12.53 30.56 23.99
CA VAL A 366 11.50 31.31 24.74
C VAL A 366 10.14 30.73 24.39
N VAL A 367 9.26 30.51 25.38
CA VAL A 367 7.85 30.23 25.11
C VAL A 367 7.12 31.54 24.84
N THR A 368 6.65 31.76 23.62
CA THR A 368 5.93 32.97 23.21
C THR A 368 4.41 32.80 23.23
N ARG A 369 3.91 31.57 23.08
CA ARG A 369 2.49 31.22 23.30
C ARG A 369 2.36 29.83 23.92
N ALA A 370 1.32 29.63 24.73
CA ALA A 370 0.88 28.33 25.20
C ALA A 370 -0.65 28.30 25.24
N SER A 371 -1.28 27.31 24.60
CA SER A 371 -2.74 27.24 24.43
C SER A 371 -3.24 25.79 24.28
N ALA A 372 -4.23 25.39 25.09
CA ALA A 372 -4.86 24.07 24.98
C ALA A 372 -6.08 24.10 24.03
N GLY A 373 -6.11 23.22 23.03
CA GLY A 373 -7.22 23.12 22.09
C GLY A 373 -8.32 22.19 22.61
N GLY A 374 -9.53 22.72 22.84
CA GLY A 374 -10.69 21.93 23.29
C GLY A 374 -10.83 21.76 24.80
N PHE A 375 -10.12 22.57 25.59
CA PHE A 375 -10.19 22.61 27.06
C PHE A 375 -10.66 24.01 27.49
N ASP A 376 -11.52 24.09 28.50
CA ASP A 376 -12.34 25.28 28.76
C ASP A 376 -11.59 26.43 29.44
N GLU A 377 -10.40 26.18 29.99
CA GLU A 377 -9.55 27.19 30.63
C GLU A 377 -8.06 26.85 30.41
N THR A 378 -7.21 27.88 30.28
CA THR A 378 -5.74 27.77 30.27
C THR A 378 -5.17 28.78 31.26
N VAL A 379 -4.61 28.29 32.38
CA VAL A 379 -4.01 29.15 33.42
C VAL A 379 -2.50 29.25 33.22
N THR A 380 -2.08 30.10 32.29
CA THR A 380 -0.67 30.37 31.97
C THR A 380 -0.03 31.38 32.93
N ASN A 381 0.73 30.88 33.90
CA ASN A 381 1.66 31.72 34.68
C ASN A 381 2.92 32.04 33.85
N LEU A 382 2.84 33.09 33.02
CA LEU A 382 3.97 33.64 32.27
C LEU A 382 4.77 34.68 33.10
N GLU A 383 5.42 34.26 34.19
CA GLU A 383 6.51 35.02 34.79
C GLU A 383 7.33 34.21 35.81
N GLY A 384 8.60 34.58 36.02
CA GLY A 384 9.19 34.49 37.36
C GLY A 384 10.39 33.57 37.63
N ASN A 385 11.15 33.05 36.65
CA ASN A 385 12.46 32.46 36.97
C ASN A 385 13.51 32.48 35.85
N ALA A 386 14.79 32.50 36.23
CA ALA A 386 15.94 32.50 35.31
C ALA A 386 16.21 31.14 34.64
N ALA A 387 15.32 30.16 34.83
CA ALA A 387 15.47 28.76 34.44
C ALA A 387 14.32 28.22 33.57
N GLY A 388 13.57 29.12 32.91
CA GLY A 388 12.57 28.82 31.88
C GLY A 388 11.54 27.75 32.27
N PHE A 389 10.39 28.15 32.83
CA PHE A 389 9.29 27.24 33.11
C PHE A 389 7.97 27.82 32.60
N VAL A 390 7.03 26.94 32.23
CA VAL A 390 5.63 27.29 31.98
C VAL A 390 4.75 26.19 32.57
N LYS A 391 3.66 26.62 33.21
CA LYS A 391 2.60 25.74 33.71
C LYS A 391 1.37 25.85 32.82
N ILE A 392 0.74 24.72 32.51
CA ILE A 392 -0.52 24.63 31.79
C ILE A 392 -1.46 23.73 32.58
N VAL A 393 -2.54 24.31 33.08
CA VAL A 393 -3.67 23.55 33.63
C VAL A 393 -4.78 23.56 32.58
N ALA A 394 -5.36 22.40 32.32
CA ALA A 394 -6.43 22.22 31.33
C ALA A 394 -7.56 21.37 31.93
N PHE A 395 -8.81 21.82 31.74
CA PHE A 395 -10.03 21.16 32.21
C PHE A 395 -10.95 20.85 31.02
N GLN A 396 -11.57 19.68 31.04
CA GLN A 396 -12.59 19.30 30.07
C GLN A 396 -13.94 19.22 30.79
N ALA A 397 -14.90 20.07 30.45
CA ALA A 397 -16.27 19.93 30.94
C ALA A 397 -16.87 18.57 30.52
N GLU A 398 -17.79 18.03 31.34
CA GLU A 398 -18.41 16.70 31.16
C GLU A 398 -19.09 16.54 29.79
N ASN A 399 -18.34 16.06 28.80
CA ASN A 399 -18.82 15.83 27.44
C ASN A 399 -18.33 14.47 26.93
N PRO A 400 -19.19 13.42 26.92
CA PRO A 400 -18.81 12.05 26.59
C PRO A 400 -18.54 11.80 25.10
N GLY A 401 -18.36 12.86 24.29
CA GLY A 401 -18.15 12.78 22.85
C GLY A 401 -16.70 12.50 22.40
N LEU A 402 -15.70 12.71 23.25
CA LEU A 402 -14.29 12.48 22.87
C LEU A 402 -13.86 11.01 23.06
N ASN A 403 -14.30 10.15 22.14
CA ASN A 403 -13.56 8.94 21.78
C ASN A 403 -12.31 9.32 20.97
N GLY A 404 -11.36 10.02 21.63
CA GLY A 404 -10.20 10.65 21.00
C GLY A 404 -8.87 10.01 21.40
N THR A 405 -8.08 9.61 20.40
CA THR A 405 -6.71 9.08 20.60
C THR A 405 -5.66 10.19 20.80
N VAL A 406 -6.05 11.47 20.71
CA VAL A 406 -5.14 12.62 20.80
C VAL A 406 -5.84 13.79 21.52
N VAL A 407 -5.18 14.34 22.54
CA VAL A 407 -5.37 15.72 23.04
C VAL A 407 -4.16 16.56 22.64
N LEU A 408 -4.37 17.82 22.26
CA LEU A 408 -3.32 18.76 21.84
C LEU A 408 -3.23 20.00 22.74
N VAL A 409 -2.01 20.31 23.16
CA VAL A 409 -1.62 21.63 23.68
C VAL A 409 -0.55 22.21 22.75
N GLU A 410 -0.80 23.40 22.21
CA GLU A 410 0.16 24.13 21.38
C GLU A 410 1.14 24.92 22.24
N LEU A 411 2.43 24.78 21.95
CA LEU A 411 3.51 25.62 22.48
C LEU A 411 4.20 26.33 21.32
N GLU A 412 4.06 27.65 21.24
CA GLU A 412 4.85 28.47 20.32
C GLU A 412 6.19 28.80 20.98
N LEU A 413 7.27 28.37 20.32
CA LEU A 413 8.63 28.35 20.84
C LEU A 413 9.53 29.15 19.89
N THR A 414 10.18 30.20 20.41
CA THR A 414 11.05 31.09 19.64
C THR A 414 12.52 30.84 19.94
N ALA A 415 13.33 30.66 18.91
CA ALA A 415 14.77 30.42 19.01
C ALA A 415 15.53 31.71 19.38
N VAL A 416 16.34 31.66 20.44
CA VAL A 416 17.16 32.82 20.88
C VAL A 416 18.64 32.48 21.14
N GLY A 417 19.00 31.19 21.23
CA GLY A 417 20.37 30.73 21.40
C GLY A 417 21.30 31.06 20.22
N GLY A 418 22.60 30.82 20.39
CA GLY A 418 23.55 30.81 19.27
C GLY A 418 23.44 29.54 18.43
N ALA A 419 24.23 29.42 17.35
CA ALA A 419 24.31 28.23 16.51
C ALA A 419 24.48 26.92 17.33
N HIS A 420 23.87 25.83 16.86
CA HIS A 420 23.78 24.53 17.56
C HIS A 420 23.21 24.56 19.00
N ALA A 421 22.51 25.62 19.43
CA ALA A 421 21.99 25.68 20.79
C ALA A 421 20.75 24.78 20.94
N SER A 422 20.92 23.62 21.57
CA SER A 422 19.84 22.72 21.96
C SER A 422 19.39 22.95 23.41
N SER A 423 18.09 22.91 23.66
CA SER A 423 17.46 22.82 24.98
C SER A 423 16.67 21.53 25.08
N PRO A 424 16.80 20.72 26.14
CA PRO A 424 15.75 19.76 26.47
C PRO A 424 14.46 20.52 26.81
N LEU A 425 13.32 19.96 26.42
CA LEU A 425 11.98 20.38 26.86
C LEU A 425 11.49 19.32 27.85
N THR A 426 11.81 19.51 29.13
CA THR A 426 11.49 18.53 30.17
C THR A 426 10.06 18.74 30.64
N LEU A 427 9.16 17.85 30.25
CA LEU A 427 7.75 17.83 30.63
C LEU A 427 7.56 17.04 31.93
N SER A 428 6.55 17.43 32.70
CA SER A 428 6.10 16.73 33.89
C SER A 428 4.57 16.80 34.01
N VAL A 429 3.96 15.68 34.38
CA VAL A 429 2.54 15.60 34.73
C VAL A 429 2.43 15.70 36.25
N LYS A 430 1.83 16.78 36.76
CA LYS A 430 1.63 17.00 38.20
C LYS A 430 0.35 16.35 38.71
N LYS A 431 -0.67 16.30 37.86
CA LYS A 431 -1.91 15.54 38.06
C LYS A 431 -2.52 15.22 36.70
N MET A 432 -3.12 14.05 36.56
CA MET A 432 -4.01 13.68 35.46
C MET A 432 -5.15 12.89 36.07
N THR A 433 -6.40 13.31 35.88
CA THR A 433 -7.55 12.66 36.53
C THR A 433 -8.53 12.10 35.52
N ASP A 434 -9.24 11.06 35.94
CA ASP A 434 -10.47 10.68 35.26
C ASP A 434 -11.56 11.79 35.34
N ALA A 435 -12.60 11.61 34.52
CA ALA A 435 -13.81 12.41 34.46
C ALA A 435 -14.96 11.80 35.31
N THR A 436 -14.65 10.99 36.33
CA THR A 436 -15.66 10.39 37.21
C THR A 436 -15.90 11.26 38.44
N PRO A 437 -17.07 11.13 39.12
CA PRO A 437 -17.32 11.79 40.40
C PRO A 437 -16.37 11.38 41.54
N ALA A 438 -15.55 10.34 41.36
CA ALA A 438 -14.52 9.92 42.32
C ALA A 438 -13.13 10.53 42.03
N CYS A 439 -12.90 11.05 40.81
CA CYS A 439 -11.71 11.81 40.40
C CYS A 439 -10.38 11.09 40.76
N THR A 440 -10.18 9.87 40.23
CA THR A 440 -8.96 9.09 40.48
C THR A 440 -7.80 9.55 39.59
N ASP A 441 -6.57 9.41 40.09
CA ASP A 441 -5.36 9.77 39.34
C ASP A 441 -5.01 8.68 38.32
N LEU A 442 -4.84 9.08 37.05
CA LEU A 442 -4.55 8.17 35.94
C LEU A 442 -3.04 7.92 35.78
N PRO A 443 -2.60 6.66 35.58
CA PRO A 443 -1.21 6.35 35.31
C PRO A 443 -0.81 6.81 33.90
N CYS A 444 0.31 7.53 33.80
CA CYS A 444 0.81 8.05 32.54
C CYS A 444 2.32 7.81 32.38
N THR A 445 2.76 7.72 31.12
CA THR A 445 4.17 7.75 30.71
C THR A 445 4.48 9.08 30.05
N VAL A 446 5.50 9.79 30.54
CA VAL A 446 5.95 11.07 29.95
C VAL A 446 7.11 10.82 28.99
N ARG A 447 7.05 11.44 27.82
CA ARG A 447 8.17 11.54 26.86
C ARG A 447 8.54 13.00 26.68
N ASN A 448 9.78 13.32 27.03
CA ASN A 448 10.36 14.65 26.80
C ASN A 448 10.85 14.76 25.36
N GLY A 449 10.77 15.98 24.83
CA GLY A 449 11.35 16.37 23.55
C GLY A 449 12.48 17.37 23.75
N THR A 450 12.91 17.97 22.65
CA THR A 450 13.99 18.93 22.56
C THR A 450 13.61 20.10 21.66
N PHE A 451 14.28 21.22 21.87
CA PHE A 451 14.25 22.37 20.99
C PHE A 451 15.67 22.64 20.49
N SER A 452 15.86 22.93 19.21
CA SER A 452 17.17 23.35 18.70
C SER A 452 17.10 24.54 17.75
N THR A 453 18.20 25.30 17.70
CA THR A 453 18.42 26.31 16.66
C THR A 453 19.01 25.65 15.41
N ASN A 454 18.28 25.67 14.29
CA ASN A 454 18.85 25.33 12.99
C ASN A 454 19.49 26.57 12.32
N ARG A 455 20.31 26.37 11.29
CA ARG A 455 20.80 27.42 10.39
C ARG A 455 20.68 26.96 8.94
N PRO A 456 20.34 27.84 7.99
CA PRO A 456 20.23 27.44 6.59
C PRO A 456 21.57 26.90 6.05
N PRO A 457 21.54 25.80 5.29
CA PRO A 457 22.73 25.16 4.75
C PRO A 457 23.39 26.01 3.65
N VAL A 458 24.66 25.74 3.38
CA VAL A 458 25.43 26.43 2.33
C VAL A 458 25.51 25.54 1.09
N ALA A 459 24.73 25.90 0.07
CA ALA A 459 24.82 25.30 -1.27
C ALA A 459 26.09 25.78 -1.99
N HIS A 460 26.66 24.90 -2.83
CA HIS A 460 27.73 25.22 -3.76
C HIS A 460 27.47 24.56 -5.13
N ALA A 461 26.97 25.34 -6.09
CA ALA A 461 26.57 24.89 -7.42
C ALA A 461 27.75 24.63 -8.38
N GLY A 462 28.93 25.14 -8.03
CA GLY A 462 30.16 25.04 -8.83
C GLY A 462 30.45 26.29 -9.67
N PRO A 463 31.52 26.29 -10.47
CA PRO A 463 31.91 27.43 -11.29
C PRO A 463 31.09 27.54 -12.59
N ASP A 464 31.02 28.74 -13.14
CA ASP A 464 30.54 29.01 -14.50
C ASP A 464 31.37 28.26 -15.56
N ARG A 465 30.70 27.78 -16.62
CA ARG A 465 31.33 26.91 -17.64
C ARG A 465 30.80 27.20 -19.04
N THR A 466 31.69 27.08 -20.04
CA THR A 466 31.30 26.93 -21.45
C THR A 466 31.41 25.46 -21.84
N VAL A 467 30.44 24.95 -22.59
CA VAL A 467 30.36 23.57 -23.11
C VAL A 467 29.83 23.58 -24.53
N LEU A 468 30.03 22.52 -25.31
CA LEU A 468 29.42 22.44 -26.64
C LEU A 468 27.94 22.06 -26.54
N LEU A 469 27.17 22.49 -27.54
CA LEU A 469 25.83 21.97 -27.80
C LEU A 469 25.89 20.44 -27.80
N ASN A 470 24.96 19.80 -27.09
CA ASN A 470 24.91 18.34 -26.97
C ASN A 470 26.14 17.69 -26.26
N ASP A 471 26.90 18.42 -25.43
CA ASP A 471 27.81 17.81 -24.45
C ASP A 471 27.08 17.30 -23.18
N THR A 472 27.69 16.35 -22.48
CA THR A 472 27.23 15.89 -21.16
C THR A 472 27.91 16.67 -20.04
N VAL A 473 27.13 17.47 -19.32
CA VAL A 473 27.58 18.35 -18.24
C VAL A 473 27.40 17.63 -16.89
N ASN A 474 28.53 17.24 -16.28
CA ASN A 474 28.52 16.70 -14.91
C ASN A 474 28.36 17.84 -13.88
N PHE A 475 27.43 17.69 -12.94
CA PHE A 475 27.22 18.59 -11.80
C PHE A 475 27.49 17.85 -10.49
N ASN A 476 28.08 18.55 -9.51
CA ASN A 476 28.47 17.97 -8.23
C ASN A 476 28.30 19.00 -7.09
N ALA A 477 27.40 18.70 -6.15
CA ALA A 477 27.13 19.50 -4.97
C ALA A 477 28.02 19.14 -3.77
N SER A 478 29.00 18.24 -3.88
CA SER A 478 29.75 17.68 -2.73
C SER A 478 30.60 18.68 -1.93
N SER A 479 30.72 19.93 -2.38
CA SER A 479 31.33 21.01 -1.59
C SER A 479 30.31 21.69 -0.67
N SER A 480 29.00 21.58 -0.97
CA SER A 480 27.92 22.09 -0.15
C SER A 480 27.95 21.44 1.23
N TYR A 481 27.63 22.20 2.26
CA TYR A 481 27.66 21.72 3.63
C TYR A 481 26.55 22.37 4.46
N ASP A 482 26.06 21.61 5.42
CA ASP A 482 25.27 22.14 6.52
C ASP A 482 26.24 22.61 7.63
N PRO A 483 26.11 23.83 8.17
CA PRO A 483 26.89 24.28 9.31
C PRO A 483 26.52 23.62 10.65
N ASP A 484 25.32 23.08 10.83
CA ASP A 484 24.77 22.58 12.11
C ASP A 484 24.40 21.08 12.11
N GLY A 485 24.03 20.52 10.94
CA GLY A 485 23.61 19.12 10.74
C GLY A 485 24.20 18.43 9.50
N GLU A 486 23.37 17.69 8.74
CA GLU A 486 23.70 16.95 7.52
C GLU A 486 22.71 17.25 6.37
N LEU A 487 23.21 17.32 5.12
CA LEU A 487 22.39 17.54 3.93
C LEU A 487 21.64 16.26 3.49
N ILE A 488 20.32 16.25 3.63
CA ILE A 488 19.47 15.11 3.26
C ILE A 488 18.95 15.18 1.81
N ALA A 489 18.85 16.37 1.23
CA ALA A 489 18.33 16.54 -0.13
C ALA A 489 19.08 17.60 -0.94
N PHE A 490 19.05 17.39 -2.25
CA PHE A 490 19.71 18.20 -3.26
C PHE A 490 18.79 18.24 -4.48
N PHE A 491 18.43 19.42 -4.94
CA PHE A 491 17.57 19.66 -6.11
C PHE A 491 18.27 20.64 -7.06
N TRP A 492 18.28 20.32 -8.34
CA TRP A 492 18.85 21.15 -9.40
C TRP A 492 17.76 21.54 -10.39
N ASP A 493 17.61 22.84 -10.63
CA ASP A 493 16.96 23.39 -11.82
C ASP A 493 18.07 23.73 -12.83
N PHE A 494 18.00 23.19 -14.05
CA PHE A 494 19.04 23.37 -15.06
C PHE A 494 18.85 24.63 -15.92
N GLY A 495 17.79 25.41 -15.70
CA GLY A 495 17.50 26.66 -16.41
C GLY A 495 16.87 26.48 -17.80
N ASP A 496 16.71 25.25 -18.28
CA ASP A 496 16.05 24.89 -19.55
C ASP A 496 14.64 24.30 -19.35
N GLY A 497 14.12 24.34 -18.12
CA GLY A 497 12.85 23.72 -17.72
C GLY A 497 12.96 22.26 -17.31
N SER A 498 14.15 21.66 -17.33
CA SER A 498 14.43 20.34 -16.75
C SER A 498 15.06 20.46 -15.35
N SER A 499 14.93 19.39 -14.55
CA SER A 499 15.42 19.34 -13.17
C SER A 499 15.80 17.92 -12.75
N ALA A 500 16.61 17.79 -11.69
CA ALA A 500 17.05 16.52 -11.13
C ALA A 500 17.29 16.59 -9.62
N THR A 501 17.31 15.43 -8.94
CA THR A 501 17.59 15.31 -7.50
C THR A 501 18.76 14.39 -7.21
N GLY A 502 19.54 14.72 -6.17
CA GLY A 502 20.78 14.04 -5.78
C GLY A 502 22.01 14.96 -5.73
N MET A 503 23.09 14.49 -5.10
CA MET A 503 24.33 15.27 -4.93
C MET A 503 25.18 15.34 -6.21
N ASN A 504 25.10 14.33 -7.08
CA ASN A 504 25.89 14.20 -8.31
C ASN A 504 24.98 13.73 -9.45
N MET A 505 25.06 14.39 -10.61
CA MET A 505 24.22 14.10 -11.78
C MET A 505 24.86 14.62 -13.07
N THR A 506 24.25 14.23 -14.20
CA THR A 506 24.66 14.62 -15.54
C THR A 506 23.47 15.20 -16.30
N HIS A 507 23.63 16.36 -16.91
CA HIS A 507 22.62 16.94 -17.83
C HIS A 507 23.20 17.11 -19.24
N ARG A 508 22.35 17.42 -20.22
CA ARG A 508 22.71 17.60 -21.62
C ARG A 508 21.77 18.62 -22.28
N TYR A 509 22.27 19.80 -22.57
CA TYR A 509 21.52 20.85 -23.24
C TYR A 509 21.37 20.54 -24.75
N THR A 510 20.13 20.61 -25.23
CA THR A 510 19.76 20.37 -26.64
C THR A 510 19.59 21.64 -27.46
N GLU A 511 19.58 22.80 -26.80
CA GLU A 511 19.56 24.14 -27.39
C GLU A 511 20.80 24.92 -26.92
N ASN A 512 21.19 25.94 -27.66
CA ASN A 512 22.30 26.82 -27.31
C ASN A 512 21.84 28.03 -26.48
N GLY A 513 22.81 28.77 -25.92
CA GLY A 513 22.54 29.96 -25.11
C GLY A 513 23.17 29.90 -23.71
N ILE A 514 22.65 30.71 -22.80
CA ILE A 514 23.13 30.82 -21.42
C ILE A 514 22.03 30.33 -20.47
N PHE A 515 22.30 29.23 -19.78
CA PHE A 515 21.41 28.62 -18.81
C PHE A 515 21.89 28.93 -17.39
N VAL A 516 21.01 29.48 -16.56
CA VAL A 516 21.27 29.72 -15.13
C VAL A 516 20.82 28.49 -14.37
N VAL A 517 21.78 27.73 -13.84
CA VAL A 517 21.54 26.54 -13.02
C VAL A 517 21.41 26.97 -11.57
N ASN A 518 20.37 26.48 -10.89
CA ASN A 518 20.15 26.71 -9.47
C ASN A 518 20.19 25.39 -8.70
N LEU A 519 21.13 25.28 -7.76
CA LEU A 519 21.17 24.22 -6.76
C LEU A 519 20.44 24.71 -5.50
N THR A 520 19.43 23.95 -5.06
CA THR A 520 18.87 24.06 -3.71
C THR A 520 19.25 22.81 -2.91
N VAL A 521 19.78 23.00 -1.70
CA VAL A 521 20.05 21.89 -0.75
C VAL A 521 19.15 22.02 0.48
N THR A 522 18.89 20.90 1.15
CA THR A 522 18.04 20.81 2.35
C THR A 522 18.75 20.00 3.44
N ASP A 523 18.73 20.53 4.66
CA ASP A 523 19.27 19.88 5.86
C ASP A 523 18.28 18.88 6.50
N ASN A 524 18.75 18.13 7.51
CA ASN A 524 17.93 17.17 8.27
C ASN A 524 16.77 17.80 9.07
N ASP A 525 16.80 19.10 9.31
CA ASP A 525 15.79 19.86 10.06
C ASP A 525 14.81 20.62 9.15
N GLY A 526 14.98 20.49 7.82
CA GLY A 526 14.09 21.00 6.79
C GLY A 526 14.36 22.43 6.30
N ALA A 527 15.43 23.12 6.75
CA ALA A 527 15.77 24.42 6.17
C ALA A 527 16.54 24.25 4.84
N THR A 528 16.62 25.34 4.07
CA THR A 528 17.13 25.29 2.69
C THR A 528 18.10 26.42 2.40
N GLY A 529 19.08 26.11 1.55
CA GLY A 529 20.04 27.07 1.00
C GLY A 529 20.18 26.87 -0.50
N SER A 530 20.51 27.94 -1.22
CA SER A 530 20.64 27.89 -2.68
C SER A 530 21.83 28.67 -3.20
N ASP A 531 22.40 28.20 -4.31
CA ASP A 531 23.54 28.78 -5.02
C ASP A 531 23.37 28.57 -6.53
N THR A 532 23.97 29.43 -7.35
CA THR A 532 23.78 29.42 -8.81
C THR A 532 25.09 29.43 -9.58
N CYS A 533 25.08 28.76 -10.73
CA CYS A 533 26.18 28.79 -11.71
C CYS A 533 25.61 28.87 -13.13
N THR A 534 26.39 29.38 -14.08
CA THR A 534 25.95 29.54 -15.47
C THR A 534 26.63 28.54 -16.40
N ILE A 535 25.84 27.94 -17.30
CA ILE A 535 26.32 27.11 -18.39
C ILE A 535 26.05 27.83 -19.71
N THR A 536 27.13 28.21 -20.39
CA THR A 536 27.06 28.72 -21.77
C THR A 536 27.24 27.55 -22.73
N VAL A 537 26.25 27.32 -23.57
CA VAL A 537 26.19 26.20 -24.53
C VAL A 537 26.39 26.76 -25.94
N ASN A 538 27.47 26.35 -26.60
CA ASN A 538 27.91 26.90 -27.89
C ASN A 538 27.82 25.86 -29.02
N THR A 539 27.31 26.26 -30.18
CA THR A 539 27.31 25.40 -31.37
C THR A 539 28.63 25.57 -32.12
N PRO A 540 29.39 24.49 -32.43
CA PRO A 540 30.61 24.64 -33.22
C PRO A 540 30.35 25.33 -34.57
N PRO A 541 31.27 26.19 -35.03
CA PRO A 541 31.12 26.88 -36.31
C PRO A 541 31.17 25.91 -37.51
N VAL A 542 30.77 26.40 -38.67
CA VAL A 542 30.85 25.67 -39.94
C VAL A 542 31.90 26.34 -40.82
N ALA A 543 32.97 25.61 -41.13
CA ALA A 543 34.00 26.03 -42.08
C ALA A 543 33.61 25.66 -43.51
N ASP A 544 33.88 26.54 -44.45
CA ASP A 544 33.83 26.31 -45.90
C ASP A 544 35.10 26.87 -46.53
N ALA A 545 35.89 26.02 -47.19
CA ALA A 545 37.15 26.39 -47.83
C ALA A 545 36.98 26.80 -49.31
N GLY A 546 35.76 26.77 -49.84
CA GLY A 546 35.48 26.95 -51.26
C GLY A 546 35.78 25.70 -52.11
N PRO A 547 35.59 25.80 -53.45
CA PRO A 547 35.83 24.70 -54.37
C PRO A 547 37.32 24.46 -54.64
N ASP A 548 37.65 23.29 -55.17
CA ASP A 548 38.96 23.00 -55.75
C ASP A 548 39.32 23.98 -56.88
N SER A 549 40.60 24.23 -57.09
CA SER A 549 41.11 25.21 -58.07
C SER A 549 42.32 24.69 -58.86
N VAL A 550 42.55 25.31 -60.03
CA VAL A 550 43.69 25.02 -60.93
C VAL A 550 44.36 26.34 -61.32
N CYS A 551 45.70 26.37 -61.36
CA CYS A 551 46.49 27.48 -61.88
C CYS A 551 47.86 27.03 -62.41
N LEU A 552 48.63 27.94 -62.99
CA LEU A 552 50.05 27.73 -63.33
C LEU A 552 50.96 28.09 -62.17
N VAL A 553 52.21 27.61 -62.21
CA VAL A 553 53.27 28.05 -61.30
C VAL A 553 53.47 29.57 -61.39
N GLY A 554 53.45 30.23 -60.23
CA GLY A 554 53.56 31.69 -60.10
C GLY A 554 52.26 32.48 -60.35
N GLU A 555 51.16 31.85 -60.76
CA GLU A 555 49.86 32.51 -60.82
C GLU A 555 49.23 32.69 -59.43
N VAL A 556 48.27 33.62 -59.33
CA VAL A 556 47.57 33.94 -58.09
C VAL A 556 46.21 33.24 -58.05
N VAL A 557 46.07 32.24 -57.18
CA VAL A 557 44.78 31.64 -56.86
C VAL A 557 44.04 32.48 -55.81
N TYR A 558 42.73 32.59 -55.96
CA TYR A 558 41.83 33.27 -55.02
C TYR A 558 41.09 32.24 -54.18
N LEU A 559 41.36 32.21 -52.87
CA LEU A 559 40.73 31.30 -51.93
C LEU A 559 39.71 32.07 -51.10
N ASN A 560 38.43 31.68 -51.21
CA ASN A 560 37.32 32.37 -50.55
C ASN A 560 36.63 31.43 -49.56
N GLY A 561 36.74 31.76 -48.28
CA GLY A 561 36.10 31.05 -47.17
C GLY A 561 34.87 31.75 -46.64
N SER A 562 34.35 32.79 -47.31
CA SER A 562 33.18 33.57 -46.87
C SER A 562 31.85 32.81 -46.85
N GLY A 563 31.84 31.53 -47.23
CA GLY A 563 30.73 30.61 -46.98
C GLY A 563 30.73 30.05 -45.56
N SER A 564 31.84 30.20 -44.82
CA SER A 564 31.94 29.81 -43.40
C SER A 564 31.01 30.67 -42.56
N TYR A 565 30.33 30.07 -41.59
CA TYR A 565 29.43 30.76 -40.68
C TYR A 565 29.44 30.15 -39.28
N ASP A 566 28.81 30.87 -38.36
CA ASP A 566 28.60 30.46 -36.99
C ASP A 566 27.07 30.31 -36.77
N PRO A 567 26.56 29.17 -36.26
CA PRO A 567 25.12 28.98 -36.06
C PRO A 567 24.51 29.83 -34.95
N ASP A 568 25.27 30.24 -33.92
CA ASP A 568 24.77 30.98 -32.75
C ASP A 568 25.64 32.15 -32.27
N GLY A 569 26.88 32.26 -32.77
CA GLY A 569 27.81 33.36 -32.49
C GLY A 569 28.26 34.16 -33.72
N VAL A 570 29.53 34.56 -33.71
CA VAL A 570 30.25 35.20 -34.83
C VAL A 570 31.68 34.64 -34.96
N LEU A 571 32.09 34.39 -36.20
CA LEU A 571 33.48 33.99 -36.51
C LEU A 571 34.46 35.14 -36.23
N LEU A 572 35.40 34.93 -35.31
CA LEU A 572 36.46 35.88 -34.97
C LEU A 572 37.69 35.76 -35.87
N THR A 573 38.01 34.54 -36.33
CA THR A 573 39.25 34.30 -37.10
C THR A 573 39.02 33.36 -38.29
N TYR A 574 39.79 33.61 -39.34
CA TYR A 574 39.97 32.73 -40.50
C TYR A 574 41.47 32.53 -40.70
N GLN A 575 41.96 31.30 -40.62
CA GLN A 575 43.37 30.95 -40.78
C GLN A 575 43.52 29.89 -41.87
N TRP A 576 44.27 30.23 -42.92
CA TRP A 576 44.59 29.36 -44.03
C TRP A 576 45.98 28.75 -43.87
N ASN A 577 46.12 27.48 -44.22
CA ASN A 577 47.38 26.82 -44.52
C ASN A 577 47.29 26.30 -45.97
N PHE A 578 48.26 26.67 -46.80
CA PHE A 578 48.23 26.37 -48.23
C PHE A 578 48.86 25.02 -48.60
N GLY A 579 49.37 24.26 -47.61
CA GLY A 579 49.93 22.92 -47.82
C GLY A 579 51.39 22.91 -48.33
N ASP A 580 51.91 24.04 -48.79
CA ASP A 580 53.33 24.28 -49.14
C ASP A 580 54.18 24.73 -47.92
N GLY A 581 53.55 24.94 -46.76
CA GLY A 581 54.16 25.48 -45.55
C GLY A 581 53.87 26.96 -45.30
N MET A 582 53.22 27.67 -46.23
CA MET A 582 52.78 29.04 -46.08
C MET A 582 51.37 29.13 -45.48
N THR A 583 51.09 30.25 -44.80
CA THR A 583 49.81 30.50 -44.12
C THR A 583 49.35 31.94 -44.32
N ALA A 584 48.04 32.18 -44.26
CA ALA A 584 47.43 33.51 -44.33
C ALA A 584 46.23 33.64 -43.39
N THR A 585 45.74 34.86 -43.21
CA THR A 585 44.55 35.14 -42.38
C THR A 585 43.58 36.08 -43.08
N GLY A 586 42.28 35.76 -43.05
CA GLY A 586 41.22 36.53 -43.70
C GLY A 586 40.16 35.63 -44.34
N SER A 587 38.93 36.14 -44.50
CA SER A 587 37.84 35.40 -45.14
C SER A 587 38.01 35.22 -46.65
N VAL A 588 38.79 36.09 -47.29
CA VAL A 588 39.30 35.92 -48.66
C VAL A 588 40.80 36.14 -48.63
N VAL A 589 41.57 35.23 -49.24
CA VAL A 589 43.02 35.34 -49.37
C VAL A 589 43.48 35.01 -50.79
N THR A 590 44.69 35.42 -51.11
CA THR A 590 45.35 35.14 -52.39
C THR A 590 46.70 34.48 -52.13
N HIS A 591 47.02 33.43 -52.88
CA HIS A 591 48.32 32.75 -52.80
C HIS A 591 48.84 32.42 -54.20
N GLY A 592 50.13 32.13 -54.33
CA GLY A 592 50.75 31.67 -55.57
C GLY A 592 51.89 30.71 -55.28
N TYR A 593 51.86 29.55 -55.94
CA TYR A 593 52.77 28.44 -55.67
C TYR A 593 54.02 28.52 -56.54
N ALA A 594 55.18 28.20 -55.95
CA ALA A 594 56.48 28.30 -56.62
C ALA A 594 56.86 27.04 -57.42
N ASP A 595 56.24 25.90 -57.11
CA ASP A 595 56.46 24.60 -57.73
C ASP A 595 55.12 24.01 -58.22
N ALA A 596 55.19 23.05 -59.14
CA ALA A 596 54.01 22.33 -59.64
C ALA A 596 53.65 21.13 -58.75
N GLY A 597 52.35 20.83 -58.65
CA GLY A 597 51.81 19.74 -57.81
C GLY A 597 50.40 20.02 -57.31
N THR A 598 49.83 19.06 -56.57
CA THR A 598 48.51 19.23 -55.92
C THR A 598 48.71 19.49 -54.43
N TYR A 599 48.22 20.64 -53.97
CA TYR A 599 48.31 21.11 -52.59
C TYR A 599 46.95 20.97 -51.89
N THR A 600 46.92 20.35 -50.71
CA THR A 600 45.74 20.36 -49.83
C THR A 600 45.75 21.64 -49.00
N VAL A 601 44.83 22.54 -49.31
CA VAL A 601 44.60 23.78 -48.57
C VAL A 601 43.62 23.50 -47.42
N SER A 602 43.90 24.02 -46.22
CA SER A 602 42.98 23.95 -45.09
C SER A 602 42.63 25.34 -44.55
N LEU A 603 41.35 25.62 -44.40
CA LEU A 603 40.83 26.75 -43.63
C LEU A 603 40.42 26.27 -42.24
N THR A 604 40.97 26.88 -41.20
CA THR A 604 40.45 26.84 -39.83
C THR A 604 39.70 28.12 -39.54
N VAL A 605 38.48 28.02 -39.00
CA VAL A 605 37.74 29.17 -38.42
C VAL A 605 37.57 28.99 -36.92
N THR A 606 37.44 30.10 -36.18
CA THR A 606 37.17 30.11 -34.74
C THR A 606 36.01 31.07 -34.43
N ASP A 607 35.08 30.64 -33.58
CA ASP A 607 33.94 31.43 -33.10
C ASP A 607 34.33 32.43 -31.97
N ASN A 608 33.33 33.09 -31.38
CA ASN A 608 33.52 34.03 -30.27
C ASN A 608 33.54 33.42 -28.86
N LEU A 609 33.42 32.10 -28.71
CA LEU A 609 33.59 31.36 -27.45
C LEU A 609 34.80 30.40 -27.46
N GLY A 610 35.53 30.32 -28.57
CA GLY A 610 36.79 29.61 -28.75
C GLY A 610 36.69 28.25 -29.46
N SER A 611 35.52 27.85 -29.97
CA SER A 611 35.39 26.58 -30.72
C SER A 611 35.89 26.75 -32.15
N ILE A 612 36.42 25.66 -32.71
CA ILE A 612 37.07 25.65 -34.02
C ILE A 612 36.37 24.69 -34.99
N ALA A 613 36.42 25.02 -36.28
CA ALA A 613 36.04 24.13 -37.37
C ALA A 613 37.07 24.21 -38.49
N VAL A 614 37.23 23.11 -39.25
CA VAL A 614 38.22 22.99 -40.32
C VAL A 614 37.55 22.46 -41.58
N ALA A 615 37.82 23.11 -42.71
CA ALA A 615 37.45 22.66 -44.04
C ALA A 615 38.70 22.61 -44.95
N THR A 616 38.62 21.85 -46.03
CA THR A 616 39.74 21.65 -46.97
C THR A 616 39.28 21.70 -48.42
N CYS A 617 40.08 22.30 -49.29
CA CYS A 617 40.00 22.23 -50.74
C CYS A 617 41.38 21.90 -51.32
N THR A 618 41.47 21.62 -52.62
CA THR A 618 42.74 21.36 -53.30
C THR A 618 43.06 22.44 -54.33
N VAL A 619 44.34 22.77 -54.48
CA VAL A 619 44.83 23.55 -55.63
C VAL A 619 45.82 22.70 -56.40
N THR A 620 45.57 22.48 -57.69
CA THR A 620 46.50 21.79 -58.59
C THR A 620 47.22 22.82 -59.46
N VAL A 621 48.55 22.76 -59.43
CA VAL A 621 49.45 23.76 -60.01
C VAL A 621 50.26 23.09 -61.11
N PHE A 622 50.21 23.63 -62.32
CA PHE A 622 50.92 23.09 -63.49
C PHE A 622 52.10 23.96 -63.94
N LEU A 623 53.08 23.36 -64.61
CA LEU A 623 54.12 24.12 -65.31
C LEU A 623 53.58 24.66 -66.64
N ASN A 624 53.77 25.95 -66.91
CA ASN A 624 53.43 26.51 -68.22
C ASN A 624 54.31 25.87 -69.30
N GLY A 625 53.69 25.24 -70.31
CA GLY A 625 54.38 24.49 -71.36
C GLY A 625 54.73 23.02 -71.04
N ASP A 626 54.30 22.46 -69.89
CA ASP A 626 54.28 21.00 -69.67
C ASP A 626 52.98 20.44 -70.24
N VAL A 627 52.91 20.46 -71.57
CA VAL A 627 51.73 20.09 -72.36
C VAL A 627 51.46 18.58 -72.31
N ASN A 628 52.48 17.76 -72.04
CA ASN A 628 52.33 16.32 -71.91
C ASN A 628 52.09 15.83 -70.46
N GLY A 629 52.15 16.72 -69.47
CA GLY A 629 51.82 16.45 -68.07
C GLY A 629 52.84 15.56 -67.35
N ASN A 630 54.11 15.57 -67.76
CA ASN A 630 55.14 14.70 -67.20
C ASN A 630 55.97 15.33 -66.06
N GLY A 631 55.69 16.58 -65.71
CA GLY A 631 56.42 17.37 -64.72
C GLY A 631 57.64 18.11 -65.27
N GLN A 632 57.81 18.16 -66.59
CA GLN A 632 58.95 18.80 -67.26
C GLN A 632 58.49 19.61 -68.49
N VAL A 633 59.14 20.75 -68.73
CA VAL A 633 58.92 21.57 -69.93
C VAL A 633 60.04 21.29 -70.91
N GLU A 634 59.79 20.44 -71.91
CA GLU A 634 60.82 19.93 -72.82
C GLU A 634 60.37 19.86 -74.30
N ILE A 635 61.24 19.36 -75.19
CA ILE A 635 60.95 19.34 -76.64
C ILE A 635 59.81 18.37 -76.99
N SER A 636 59.51 17.43 -76.09
CA SER A 636 58.32 16.57 -76.12
C SER A 636 57.04 17.39 -76.17
N ASP A 637 56.94 18.46 -75.39
CA ASP A 637 55.75 19.30 -75.23
C ASP A 637 55.43 20.14 -76.45
N ALA A 638 56.45 20.78 -77.04
CA ALA A 638 56.28 21.49 -78.31
C ALA A 638 55.80 20.54 -79.42
N MET A 639 56.25 19.28 -79.39
CA MET A 639 55.82 18.23 -80.31
C MET A 639 54.44 17.65 -79.95
N TYR A 640 54.04 17.67 -78.67
CA TYR A 640 52.72 17.25 -78.19
C TYR A 640 51.67 18.30 -78.60
N LEU A 641 51.93 19.57 -78.31
CA LEU A 641 51.11 20.73 -78.68
C LEU A 641 50.92 20.81 -80.21
N ALA A 642 52.01 20.68 -80.99
CA ALA A 642 51.94 20.69 -82.45
C ALA A 642 51.12 19.52 -83.04
N LYS A 643 51.03 18.37 -82.36
CA LYS A 643 50.20 17.23 -82.78
C LYS A 643 48.74 17.41 -82.36
N HIS A 644 48.50 17.93 -81.17
CA HIS A 644 47.17 18.26 -80.65
C HIS A 644 46.49 19.30 -81.56
N LEU A 645 47.18 20.40 -81.86
CA LEU A 645 46.76 21.44 -82.80
C LEU A 645 46.59 20.97 -84.26
N ALA A 646 47.12 19.79 -84.60
CA ALA A 646 46.96 19.16 -85.91
C ALA A 646 45.87 18.07 -85.93
N GLU A 647 45.06 17.97 -84.87
CA GLU A 647 43.96 16.98 -84.70
C GLU A 647 44.41 15.52 -84.89
N ILE A 648 45.68 15.19 -84.57
CA ILE A 648 46.23 13.86 -84.80
C ILE A 648 45.68 12.89 -83.75
N ALA A 649 44.81 11.98 -84.20
CA ALA A 649 44.15 11.00 -83.34
C ALA A 649 45.14 10.09 -82.59
N GLY A 650 44.87 9.85 -81.30
CA GLY A 650 45.65 8.95 -80.45
C GLY A 650 46.45 9.61 -79.32
N PHE A 651 46.21 10.88 -79.03
CA PHE A 651 46.77 11.61 -77.88
C PHE A 651 45.68 11.93 -76.85
N GLU A 652 46.09 12.13 -75.60
CA GLU A 652 45.18 12.33 -74.46
C GLU A 652 44.68 13.78 -74.38
N SER A 653 43.69 14.04 -73.51
CA SER A 653 43.19 15.38 -73.24
C SER A 653 44.28 16.25 -72.63
N VAL A 654 44.47 17.45 -73.19
CA VAL A 654 45.45 18.42 -72.73
C VAL A 654 44.75 19.44 -71.84
N GLU A 655 45.39 19.84 -70.73
CA GLU A 655 44.90 20.95 -69.91
C GLU A 655 45.12 22.27 -70.67
N GLU A 656 44.04 22.94 -71.09
CA GLU A 656 44.13 24.13 -71.96
C GLU A 656 44.97 25.26 -71.31
N ILE A 657 45.03 25.30 -69.97
CA ILE A 657 45.79 26.29 -69.20
C ILE A 657 47.31 26.22 -69.42
N VAL A 658 47.89 25.05 -69.72
CA VAL A 658 49.35 24.92 -69.97
C VAL A 658 49.75 25.20 -71.43
N CYS A 659 48.78 25.51 -72.30
CA CYS A 659 48.97 25.51 -73.75
C CYS A 659 49.23 26.89 -74.38
N ASP A 660 48.77 27.99 -73.75
CA ASP A 660 49.09 29.37 -74.17
C ASP A 660 50.46 29.80 -73.62
N VAL A 661 51.51 29.14 -74.11
CA VAL A 661 52.89 29.34 -73.67
C VAL A 661 53.42 30.72 -74.06
N ASN A 662 52.85 31.34 -75.10
CA ASN A 662 53.23 32.69 -75.54
C ASN A 662 52.43 33.82 -74.83
N GLY A 663 51.33 33.49 -74.15
CA GLY A 663 50.53 34.39 -73.32
C GLY A 663 49.68 35.39 -74.12
N ASN A 664 49.14 34.98 -75.27
CA ASN A 664 48.35 35.85 -76.15
C ASN A 664 46.82 35.68 -76.03
N GLY A 665 46.36 34.71 -75.23
CA GLY A 665 44.95 34.37 -75.04
C GLY A 665 44.38 33.39 -76.07
N GLN A 666 45.23 32.75 -76.89
CA GLN A 666 44.84 31.78 -77.91
C GLN A 666 45.84 30.62 -77.94
N VAL A 667 45.33 29.39 -77.80
CA VAL A 667 46.14 28.17 -77.98
C VAL A 667 46.28 27.90 -79.48
N GLU A 668 47.44 28.18 -80.06
CA GLU A 668 47.66 28.04 -81.50
C GLU A 668 49.08 27.59 -81.89
N ILE A 669 49.34 27.46 -83.20
CA ILE A 669 50.64 27.00 -83.71
C ILE A 669 51.81 27.94 -83.36
N SER A 670 51.52 29.18 -82.95
CA SER A 670 52.55 30.10 -82.46
C SER A 670 53.07 29.69 -81.08
N ASP A 671 52.28 29.05 -80.22
CA ASP A 671 52.72 28.50 -78.93
C ASP A 671 53.69 27.34 -79.10
N ALA A 672 53.34 26.37 -79.94
CA ALA A 672 54.22 25.23 -80.23
C ALA A 672 55.56 25.71 -80.82
N LEU A 673 55.53 26.74 -81.67
CA LEU A 673 56.73 27.37 -82.21
C LEU A 673 57.48 28.23 -81.17
N TYR A 674 56.78 28.90 -80.26
CA TYR A 674 57.34 29.71 -79.18
C TYR A 674 58.07 28.82 -78.17
N LEU A 675 57.43 27.74 -77.72
CA LEU A 675 57.99 26.73 -76.82
C LEU A 675 59.20 26.05 -77.46
N ALA A 676 59.08 25.53 -78.70
CA ALA A 676 60.19 24.96 -79.43
C ALA A 676 61.38 25.94 -79.58
N ARG A 677 61.11 27.21 -79.86
CA ARG A 677 62.14 28.24 -80.05
C ARG A 677 62.88 28.59 -78.76
N HIS A 678 62.19 28.68 -77.62
CA HIS A 678 62.83 28.99 -76.35
C HIS A 678 63.64 27.80 -75.82
N LEU A 679 63.14 26.57 -75.97
CA LEU A 679 63.88 25.34 -75.66
C LEU A 679 65.11 25.16 -76.57
N ALA A 680 65.03 25.54 -77.86
CA ALA A 680 66.14 25.45 -78.80
C ALA A 680 67.30 26.43 -78.53
N LEU A 681 67.20 27.31 -77.52
CA LEU A 681 68.30 28.16 -77.05
C LEU A 681 69.17 27.48 -75.96
N ILE A 682 68.84 26.25 -75.56
CA ILE A 682 69.65 25.43 -74.66
C ILE A 682 70.86 24.87 -75.42
N SER A 683 72.06 25.03 -74.86
CA SER A 683 73.30 24.60 -75.50
C SER A 683 73.51 23.09 -75.43
N GLY A 684 73.49 22.38 -76.58
CA GLY A 684 73.83 20.95 -76.64
C GLY A 684 73.70 20.22 -77.98
N PHE A 685 73.17 20.84 -79.04
CA PHE A 685 72.72 20.15 -80.26
C PHE A 685 73.39 20.66 -81.56
N GLU A 686 74.71 20.49 -81.70
CA GLU A 686 75.48 20.91 -82.92
C GLU A 686 75.71 19.78 -83.96
N GLU A 687 75.05 18.61 -83.85
CA GLU A 687 75.10 17.54 -84.88
C GLU A 687 73.77 17.32 -85.63
N LEU A 688 73.18 18.38 -86.18
CA LEU A 688 72.34 18.33 -87.40
C LEU A 688 72.15 19.74 -87.99
N ARG A 689 73.23 20.25 -88.58
CA ARG A 689 73.36 21.57 -89.22
C ARG A 689 73.46 21.44 -90.74
#